data_AF-A0ABD0Y488-F1
#
_entry.id   AF-A0ABD0Y488-F1
#
_cell.length_a   1.000
_cell.length_b   1.000
_cell.length_c   1.000
_cell.angle_alpha   90.00
_cell.angle_beta   90.00
_cell.angle_gamma   90.00
#
_symmetry.space_group_name_H-M   'P 1'
#
loop_
_entity.id
_entity.type
_entity.pdbx_description
1 polymer ?
#
loop_
_entity_poly.entity_id
_entity_poly.type
_entity_poly.pdbx_seq_one_letter_code
_entity_poly.pdbx_strand_id
1 'polypeptide(L)'
;MESRLASVFKKESDYTVIDRFSGAKLKGERYTPLFNYFASMKSAFCILTDGYVTEESGTGVVHQAPYFGEDDHRVCLGAGVITKDQDPVCPVDASGKFTAPVTDFLGQYVKDADKEIIKYLKKEGRLFSASTVKHSYPFCWRSDTPLIYKAVPSWFIRVQHMTENLLNANQSTYWVPDFVKDKRFGNWLREARDWAVSRNRYWGTPIPLWVSEDMEEFVCISSIEELERLSGVKVEDLHRETVDKITIPSVRYGQPPLKRVPEVFDCWFESGSMPYAQVHFPFENSESFHTKFPADFIAEGIDQTRGWFYTLLVISTALFNKAPFKNLIANGLVLASDGQKMSKSKKNYPDPMGVVNKFGADALRLYLINSPVVRAENLRFKEEGVRDILKDVFLPWYNAYRFFIQNVQRINAEEGAFFTFNDEMVTSTNLMDQWILSFTQSLCMFVRKEMAAYRLYTVVPRLVQFIDNLTNWYVRMNRRRLKGENGVADCKEALSTLGSVLCAMVRLMAPYTPFLTEKMFKNLRLLTKKHEMSIHFVLFPLPKSRLVNKQIELAVEKMQTVIELGRIIRDRKTIPIKYPLKEVIVILDSHNDITEVEPFEKYIREELNVKSVIFTTDKTAYGVTLRAEPDHKTLGPRIKGQFKAVMQAIKILVLLSISPDEEMYAEGIAREVINRVQKLRKKAHLVPTDKVVVHYMVTPPESELASVSKQFTEYIGTALKVPFIEGPGPDSKVIIRESLEVKDAELKITISGEVGLSGVATQPFCQFVNVYLCGIEPRYGVTGTAGSVLLENPAGKNFLNLQKLRSEIEVLFGIHGCQYTLKYSDLADVTEDSLKTANGKNICVFLKEAPEKKYPTGVKNGEILTKFLNVRFNGESGVIFQENPVGDRLNSSEEERKRIVELLFEKRPQSLSQPVDCCIDVS
;
A
#
# COMPACT_ATOMS: atom_id res chain seq x y z
N MET A 1 18.44 -48.70 -22.01
CA MET A 1 19.92 -48.70 -21.98
C MET A 1 20.51 -48.31 -23.32
N GLU A 2 20.10 -48.92 -24.44
CA GLU A 2 20.63 -48.57 -25.78
C GLU A 2 20.47 -47.09 -26.13
N SER A 3 19.30 -46.50 -25.84
CA SER A 3 19.03 -45.07 -25.98
C SER A 3 19.94 -44.14 -25.15
N ARG A 4 20.68 -44.69 -24.17
CA ARG A 4 21.61 -43.94 -23.30
C ARG A 4 23.06 -44.01 -23.74
N LEU A 5 23.41 -44.80 -24.75
CA LEU A 5 24.82 -44.99 -25.16
C LEU A 5 25.50 -43.68 -25.53
N ALA A 6 24.81 -42.79 -26.26
CA ALA A 6 25.30 -41.46 -26.62
C ALA A 6 25.51 -40.51 -25.41
N SER A 7 24.90 -40.79 -24.26
CA SER A 7 25.12 -40.03 -23.03
C SER A 7 26.34 -40.49 -22.24
N VAL A 8 26.82 -41.71 -22.50
CA VAL A 8 27.98 -42.33 -21.85
C VAL A 8 29.23 -42.22 -22.73
N PHE A 9 29.08 -42.47 -24.03
CA PHE A 9 30.13 -42.40 -25.03
C PHE A 9 29.92 -41.19 -25.94
N LYS A 10 30.98 -40.38 -26.14
CA LYS A 10 30.88 -39.14 -26.91
C LYS A 10 30.84 -39.38 -28.42
N LYS A 11 31.42 -40.49 -28.90
CA LYS A 11 31.41 -40.89 -30.31
C LYS A 11 30.94 -42.34 -30.44
N GLU A 12 30.26 -42.65 -31.54
CA GLU A 12 29.87 -44.02 -31.85
C GLU A 12 31.07 -44.94 -32.10
N SER A 13 32.23 -44.38 -32.47
CA SER A 13 33.49 -45.13 -32.57
C SER A 13 34.03 -45.63 -31.23
N ASP A 14 33.55 -45.10 -30.11
CA ASP A 14 34.09 -45.40 -28.78
C ASP A 14 33.49 -46.68 -28.18
N TYR A 15 32.51 -47.31 -28.86
CA TYR A 15 31.87 -48.55 -28.41
C TYR A 15 31.47 -49.46 -29.57
N THR A 16 31.15 -50.72 -29.28
CA THR A 16 30.52 -51.66 -30.23
C THR A 16 29.45 -52.45 -29.49
N VAL A 17 28.25 -52.54 -30.05
CA VAL A 17 27.15 -53.31 -29.45
C VAL A 17 27.35 -54.79 -29.75
N ILE A 18 27.59 -55.58 -28.70
CA ILE A 18 27.87 -57.02 -28.81
C ILE A 18 26.58 -57.86 -28.72
N ASP A 19 25.62 -57.44 -27.89
CA ASP A 19 24.36 -58.17 -27.66
C ASP A 19 23.21 -57.19 -27.36
N ARG A 20 21.97 -57.60 -27.67
CA ARG A 20 20.73 -56.87 -27.37
C ARG A 20 19.70 -57.83 -26.79
N PHE A 21 19.19 -57.51 -25.61
CA PHE A 21 18.19 -58.32 -24.92
C PHE A 21 17.27 -57.48 -24.05
N SER A 22 16.12 -58.06 -23.68
CA SER A 22 15.21 -57.46 -22.70
C SER A 22 15.85 -57.44 -21.32
N GLY A 23 15.70 -56.34 -20.57
CA GLY A 23 16.22 -56.20 -19.20
C GLY A 23 15.74 -57.30 -18.24
N ALA A 24 14.58 -57.92 -18.52
CA ALA A 24 14.08 -59.08 -17.77
C ALA A 24 15.06 -60.27 -17.77
N LYS A 25 15.91 -60.40 -18.80
CA LYS A 25 16.97 -61.43 -18.88
C LYS A 25 18.00 -61.28 -17.76
N LEU A 26 18.21 -60.08 -17.23
CA LEU A 26 19.18 -59.82 -16.16
C LEU A 26 18.60 -60.06 -14.76
N LYS A 27 17.29 -60.30 -14.62
CA LYS A 27 16.64 -60.40 -13.31
C LYS A 27 17.28 -61.53 -12.49
N GLY A 28 17.75 -61.20 -11.29
CA GLY A 28 18.37 -62.15 -10.36
C GLY A 28 19.86 -62.39 -10.59
N GLU A 29 20.45 -61.89 -11.68
CA GLU A 29 21.89 -61.99 -11.93
C GLU A 29 22.68 -61.30 -10.82
N ARG A 30 23.76 -61.94 -10.35
CA ARG A 30 24.57 -61.43 -9.24
C ARG A 30 25.69 -60.52 -9.73
N TYR A 31 26.04 -59.53 -8.92
CA TYR A 31 27.17 -58.64 -9.18
C TYR A 31 28.04 -58.46 -7.95
N THR A 32 29.32 -58.13 -8.16
CA THR A 32 30.24 -57.77 -7.08
C THR A 32 29.92 -56.36 -6.58
N PRO A 33 29.66 -56.15 -5.27
CA PRO A 33 29.37 -54.83 -4.75
C PRO A 33 30.56 -53.88 -4.88
N LEU A 34 30.28 -52.58 -4.99
CA LEU A 34 31.33 -51.54 -5.04
C LEU A 34 32.18 -51.49 -3.77
N PHE A 35 31.57 -51.76 -2.61
CA PHE A 35 32.19 -51.80 -1.29
C PHE A 35 31.91 -53.13 -0.60
N ASN A 36 32.86 -53.61 0.20
CA ASN A 36 32.76 -54.92 0.84
C ASN A 36 32.07 -54.90 2.22
N TYR A 37 31.68 -53.74 2.75
CA TYR A 37 31.16 -53.60 4.13
C TYR A 37 29.93 -54.46 4.43
N PHE A 38 29.10 -54.72 3.40
CA PHE A 38 27.87 -55.50 3.53
C PHE A 38 27.85 -56.76 2.65
N ALA A 39 29.02 -57.19 2.12
CA ALA A 39 29.12 -58.30 1.18
C ALA A 39 28.59 -59.64 1.72
N SER A 40 28.43 -59.77 3.04
CA SER A 40 27.85 -60.95 3.70
C SER A 40 26.33 -61.08 3.52
N MET A 41 25.63 -60.05 3.04
CA MET A 41 24.18 -60.09 2.78
C MET A 41 23.85 -60.95 1.57
N LYS A 42 23.51 -62.22 1.82
CA LYS A 42 23.25 -63.20 0.76
C LYS A 42 22.02 -62.88 -0.09
N SER A 43 21.00 -62.21 0.42
CA SER A 43 19.82 -61.81 -0.38
C SER A 43 20.09 -60.59 -1.29
N ALA A 44 21.19 -59.88 -1.08
CA ALA A 44 21.53 -58.65 -1.79
C ALA A 44 22.47 -58.88 -2.99
N PHE A 45 22.82 -57.79 -3.67
CA PHE A 45 23.75 -57.73 -4.80
C PHE A 45 23.33 -58.59 -6.00
N CYS A 46 22.04 -58.53 -6.32
CA CYS A 46 21.46 -59.07 -7.53
C CYS A 46 20.70 -57.99 -8.30
N ILE A 47 20.51 -58.19 -9.60
CA ILE A 47 19.80 -57.24 -10.46
C ILE A 47 18.29 -57.40 -10.26
N LEU A 48 17.64 -56.29 -9.92
CA LEU A 48 16.18 -56.18 -9.78
C LEU A 48 15.58 -55.47 -11.00
N THR A 49 14.30 -55.73 -11.27
CA THR A 49 13.57 -55.13 -12.40
C THR A 49 12.30 -54.46 -11.88
N ASP A 50 12.10 -53.18 -12.21
CA ASP A 50 10.91 -52.40 -11.86
C ASP A 50 10.61 -51.37 -12.96
N GLY A 51 9.35 -50.93 -13.05
CA GLY A 51 8.87 -50.05 -14.11
C GLY A 51 9.20 -48.57 -13.92
N TYR A 52 9.72 -48.15 -12.76
CA TYR A 52 10.02 -46.74 -12.49
C TYR A 52 11.27 -46.20 -13.21
N VAL A 53 12.13 -47.09 -13.73
CA VAL A 53 13.37 -46.70 -14.43
C VAL A 53 13.05 -46.22 -15.84
N THR A 54 13.40 -44.97 -16.15
CA THR A 54 13.15 -44.37 -17.46
C THR A 54 14.41 -44.29 -18.33
N GLU A 55 14.24 -43.98 -19.62
CA GLU A 55 15.35 -43.74 -20.56
C GLU A 55 15.78 -42.27 -20.68
N GLU A 56 15.24 -41.39 -19.83
CA GLU A 56 15.49 -39.95 -19.92
C GLU A 56 16.78 -39.53 -19.22
N SER A 57 17.22 -40.27 -18.19
CA SER A 57 18.36 -39.92 -17.35
C SER A 57 19.23 -41.13 -16.96
N GLY A 58 20.50 -40.87 -16.62
CA GLY A 58 21.46 -41.91 -16.22
C GLY A 58 21.80 -42.89 -17.34
N THR A 59 22.02 -44.15 -16.97
CA THR A 59 22.40 -45.26 -17.87
C THR A 59 21.23 -46.20 -18.20
N GLY A 60 20.08 -46.03 -17.56
CA GLY A 60 18.99 -47.02 -17.55
C GLY A 60 19.23 -48.19 -16.58
N VAL A 61 20.24 -48.09 -15.72
CA VAL A 61 20.47 -48.97 -14.55
C VAL A 61 20.61 -48.08 -13.32
N VAL A 62 19.86 -48.39 -12.25
CA VAL A 62 19.76 -47.53 -11.06
C VAL A 62 20.30 -48.28 -9.84
N HIS A 63 21.26 -47.66 -9.13
CA HIS A 63 21.73 -48.16 -7.84
C HIS A 63 20.59 -48.12 -6.81
N GLN A 64 20.42 -49.22 -6.06
CA GLN A 64 19.41 -49.33 -5.02
C GLN A 64 20.05 -49.18 -3.63
N ALA A 65 19.56 -48.20 -2.86
CA ALA A 65 19.91 -47.98 -1.47
C ALA A 65 18.62 -47.91 -0.64
N PRO A 66 18.08 -49.05 -0.14
CA PRO A 66 16.71 -49.17 0.34
C PRO A 66 16.33 -48.25 1.50
N TYR A 67 17.29 -47.74 2.26
CA TYR A 67 17.04 -46.85 3.39
C TYR A 67 17.26 -45.38 3.07
N PHE A 68 17.50 -45.03 1.80
CA PHE A 68 17.76 -43.67 1.32
C PHE A 68 16.89 -43.26 0.12
N GLY A 69 15.99 -44.13 -0.36
CA GLY A 69 15.04 -43.86 -1.43
C GLY A 69 13.74 -44.64 -1.24
N GLU A 70 12.61 -44.02 -1.55
CA GLU A 70 11.28 -44.66 -1.39
C GLU A 70 11.07 -45.80 -2.39
N ASP A 71 11.38 -45.57 -3.67
CA ASP A 71 11.32 -46.61 -4.70
C ASP A 71 12.31 -47.73 -4.38
N ASP A 72 13.53 -47.39 -3.95
CA ASP A 72 14.54 -48.36 -3.54
C ASP A 72 14.04 -49.25 -2.41
N HIS A 73 13.40 -48.66 -1.40
CA HIS A 73 12.78 -49.40 -0.30
C HIS A 73 11.69 -50.35 -0.82
N ARG A 74 10.75 -49.84 -1.62
CA ARG A 74 9.62 -50.61 -2.19
C ARG A 74 10.10 -51.79 -3.02
N VAL A 75 11.05 -51.55 -3.92
CA VAL A 75 11.58 -52.57 -4.85
C VAL A 75 12.38 -53.62 -4.10
N CYS A 76 13.27 -53.21 -3.18
CA CYS A 76 14.06 -54.15 -2.37
C CYS A 76 13.18 -54.98 -1.43
N LEU A 77 12.14 -54.38 -0.84
CA LEU A 77 11.18 -55.09 0.00
C LEU A 77 10.38 -56.11 -0.81
N GLY A 78 9.85 -55.70 -1.97
CA GLY A 78 9.10 -56.59 -2.86
C GLY A 78 9.94 -57.74 -3.42
N ALA A 79 11.25 -57.55 -3.56
CA ALA A 79 12.20 -58.57 -4.01
C ALA A 79 12.75 -59.45 -2.86
N GLY A 80 12.41 -59.17 -1.59
CA GLY A 80 12.93 -59.89 -0.43
C GLY A 80 14.42 -59.64 -0.15
N VAL A 81 14.99 -58.56 -0.70
CA VAL A 81 16.37 -58.12 -0.37
C VAL A 81 16.41 -57.60 1.07
N ILE A 82 15.34 -56.93 1.49
CA ILE A 82 15.07 -56.50 2.85
C ILE A 82 13.74 -57.08 3.32
N THR A 83 13.57 -57.24 4.63
CA THR A 83 12.27 -57.57 5.25
C THR A 83 11.76 -56.40 6.09
N LYS A 84 10.50 -56.45 6.53
CA LYS A 84 9.92 -55.39 7.38
C LYS A 84 10.51 -55.39 8.80
N ASP A 85 10.86 -56.57 9.29
CA ASP A 85 11.24 -56.81 10.69
C ASP A 85 12.76 -56.89 10.89
N GLN A 86 13.56 -56.64 9.85
CA GLN A 86 15.02 -56.60 9.98
C GLN A 86 15.50 -55.24 10.47
N ASP A 87 16.65 -55.24 11.17
CA ASP A 87 17.35 -54.01 11.52
C ASP A 87 17.71 -53.19 10.27
N PRO A 88 17.42 -51.88 10.25
CA PRO A 88 17.74 -51.02 9.12
C PRO A 88 19.24 -51.00 8.80
N VAL A 89 19.58 -51.29 7.54
CA VAL A 89 20.95 -51.21 7.02
C VAL A 89 21.25 -49.76 6.63
N CYS A 90 21.41 -48.90 7.64
CA CYS A 90 21.62 -47.46 7.46
C CYS A 90 22.88 -46.99 8.21
N PRO A 91 24.07 -47.01 7.56
CA PRO A 91 25.34 -46.66 8.21
C PRO A 91 25.55 -45.14 8.28
N VAL A 92 24.51 -44.39 8.64
CA VAL A 92 24.54 -42.93 8.77
C VAL A 92 23.81 -42.55 10.06
N ASP A 93 24.43 -41.76 10.92
CA ASP A 93 23.86 -41.32 12.19
C ASP A 93 22.82 -40.17 12.01
N ALA A 94 22.32 -39.62 13.11
CA ALA A 94 21.37 -38.50 13.10
C ALA A 94 22.00 -37.16 12.66
N SER A 95 23.33 -37.05 12.70
CA SER A 95 24.07 -35.87 12.25
C SER A 95 24.48 -35.96 10.77
N GLY A 96 24.05 -37.02 10.06
CA GLY A 96 24.42 -37.25 8.67
C GLY A 96 25.88 -37.70 8.50
N LYS A 97 26.47 -38.34 9.51
CA LYS A 97 27.83 -38.87 9.46
C LYS A 97 27.84 -40.39 9.33
N PHE A 98 28.82 -40.93 8.60
CA PHE A 98 28.96 -42.37 8.44
C PHE A 98 29.31 -43.08 9.76
N THR A 99 28.72 -44.25 9.97
CA THR A 99 28.95 -45.14 11.13
C THR A 99 29.49 -46.50 10.69
N ALA A 100 29.96 -47.30 11.66
CA ALA A 100 30.31 -48.69 11.39
C ALA A 100 29.10 -49.44 10.79
N PRO A 101 29.30 -50.37 9.82
CA PRO A 101 30.57 -50.98 9.40
C PRO A 101 31.33 -50.22 8.28
N VAL A 102 30.95 -48.98 7.94
CA VAL A 102 31.66 -48.17 6.92
C VAL A 102 32.93 -47.57 7.56
N THR A 103 34.05 -48.28 7.43
CA THR A 103 35.30 -47.93 8.11
C THR A 103 36.10 -46.82 7.43
N ASP A 104 36.17 -46.80 6.10
CA ASP A 104 37.01 -45.83 5.38
C ASP A 104 36.52 -44.37 5.48
N PHE A 105 35.24 -44.16 5.80
CA PHE A 105 34.61 -42.83 5.89
C PHE A 105 34.02 -42.55 7.28
N LEU A 106 34.38 -43.36 8.28
CA LEU A 106 33.79 -43.31 9.62
C LEU A 106 33.85 -41.90 10.23
N GLY A 107 32.70 -41.40 10.69
CA GLY A 107 32.56 -40.08 11.30
C GLY A 107 32.54 -38.90 10.32
N GLN A 108 32.69 -39.13 9.01
CA GLN A 108 32.63 -38.07 8.01
C GLN A 108 31.18 -37.75 7.62
N TYR A 109 30.88 -36.46 7.42
CA TYR A 109 29.59 -36.02 6.92
C TYR A 109 29.39 -36.45 5.46
N VAL A 110 28.20 -36.92 5.11
CA VAL A 110 27.91 -37.56 3.81
C VAL A 110 28.32 -36.73 2.59
N LYS A 111 28.17 -35.40 2.62
CA LYS A 111 28.56 -34.54 1.48
C LYS A 111 30.06 -34.28 1.41
N ASP A 112 30.76 -34.32 2.54
CA ASP A 112 32.22 -34.18 2.55
C ASP A 112 32.87 -35.48 2.05
N ALA A 113 32.26 -36.62 2.39
CA ALA A 113 32.70 -37.94 1.96
C ALA A 113 32.57 -38.18 0.45
N ASP A 114 31.70 -37.44 -0.28
CA ASP A 114 31.51 -37.61 -1.74
C ASP A 114 32.85 -37.57 -2.50
N LYS A 115 33.77 -36.66 -2.12
CA LYS A 115 35.09 -36.54 -2.76
C LYS A 115 36.00 -37.73 -2.48
N GLU A 116 36.02 -38.21 -1.24
CA GLU A 116 36.84 -39.35 -0.84
C GLU A 116 36.29 -40.67 -1.41
N ILE A 117 34.96 -40.81 -1.50
CA ILE A 117 34.30 -41.94 -2.17
C ILE A 117 34.69 -41.99 -3.65
N ILE A 118 34.65 -40.86 -4.38
CA ILE A 118 35.09 -40.80 -5.78
C ILE A 118 36.56 -41.21 -5.91
N LYS A 119 37.43 -40.73 -5.02
CA LYS A 119 38.86 -41.07 -5.00
C LYS A 119 39.11 -42.55 -4.73
N TYR A 120 38.36 -43.14 -3.79
CA TYR A 120 38.40 -44.58 -3.50
C TYR A 120 37.99 -45.39 -4.73
N LEU A 121 36.83 -45.09 -5.34
CA LEU A 121 36.35 -45.82 -6.52
C LEU A 121 37.30 -45.70 -7.72
N LYS A 122 37.95 -44.53 -7.88
CA LYS A 122 38.99 -44.32 -8.88
C LYS A 122 40.22 -45.17 -8.61
N LYS A 123 40.68 -45.23 -7.35
CA LYS A 123 41.83 -46.05 -6.93
C LYS A 123 41.59 -47.54 -7.18
N GLU A 124 40.37 -48.02 -6.90
CA GLU A 124 39.96 -49.41 -7.12
C GLU A 124 39.65 -49.74 -8.60
N GLY A 125 39.78 -48.78 -9.52
CA GLY A 125 39.49 -48.98 -10.94
C GLY A 125 38.01 -49.21 -11.28
N ARG A 126 37.10 -48.85 -10.38
CA ARG A 126 35.64 -49.07 -10.48
C ARG A 126 34.85 -47.82 -10.92
N LEU A 127 35.54 -46.73 -11.22
CA LEU A 127 34.95 -45.46 -11.66
C LEU A 127 35.10 -45.29 -13.18
N PHE A 128 34.00 -45.37 -13.92
CA PHE A 128 34.00 -45.17 -15.37
C PHE A 128 34.08 -43.68 -15.77
N SER A 129 33.26 -42.82 -15.16
CA SER A 129 33.19 -41.39 -15.45
C SER A 129 32.82 -40.60 -14.21
N ALA A 130 33.36 -39.39 -14.09
CA ALA A 130 33.03 -38.43 -13.04
C ALA A 130 32.84 -37.04 -13.65
N SER A 131 31.68 -36.43 -13.38
CA SER A 131 31.29 -35.10 -13.89
C SER A 131 30.41 -34.37 -12.89
N THR A 132 30.20 -33.07 -13.09
CA THR A 132 29.30 -32.26 -12.28
C THR A 132 27.98 -32.01 -13.01
N VAL A 133 26.86 -32.11 -12.28
CA VAL A 133 25.52 -31.80 -12.79
C VAL A 133 24.91 -30.67 -11.98
N LYS A 134 24.25 -29.73 -12.66
CA LYS A 134 23.47 -28.66 -12.01
C LYS A 134 21.99 -29.04 -12.06
N HIS A 135 21.39 -29.22 -10.90
CA HIS A 135 19.98 -29.55 -10.77
C HIS A 135 19.35 -28.87 -9.54
N SER A 136 18.04 -28.96 -9.42
CA SER A 136 17.33 -28.61 -8.19
C SER A 136 17.50 -29.73 -7.16
N TYR A 137 17.83 -29.36 -5.93
CA TYR A 137 18.00 -30.29 -4.81
C TYR A 137 17.25 -29.77 -3.58
N PRO A 138 16.64 -30.62 -2.75
CA PRO A 138 15.88 -30.17 -1.58
C PRO A 138 16.80 -29.68 -0.44
N PHE A 139 16.45 -28.55 0.16
CA PHE A 139 17.14 -27.95 1.30
C PHE A 139 16.19 -27.75 2.48
N CYS A 140 16.72 -27.74 3.69
CA CYS A 140 15.97 -27.39 4.87
C CYS A 140 15.48 -25.95 4.78
N TRP A 141 14.16 -25.75 4.87
CA TRP A 141 13.51 -24.44 4.72
C TRP A 141 13.87 -23.41 5.81
N ARG A 142 14.59 -23.83 6.86
CA ARG A 142 15.08 -22.95 7.94
C ARG A 142 16.60 -22.76 7.93
N SER A 143 17.37 -23.83 7.73
CA SER A 143 18.83 -23.81 7.89
C SER A 143 19.61 -23.76 6.57
N ASP A 144 18.93 -23.88 5.42
CA ASP A 144 19.57 -23.95 4.10
C ASP A 144 20.63 -25.06 3.97
N THR A 145 20.52 -26.12 4.77
CA THR A 145 21.35 -27.33 4.67
C THR A 145 20.73 -28.34 3.71
N PRO A 146 21.52 -29.07 2.90
CA PRO A 146 20.99 -30.05 1.96
C PRO A 146 20.30 -31.20 2.70
N LEU A 147 19.10 -31.56 2.26
CA LEU A 147 18.37 -32.68 2.84
C LEU A 147 18.88 -34.01 2.29
N ILE A 148 18.80 -35.05 3.11
CA ILE A 148 18.97 -36.44 2.67
C ILE A 148 17.72 -37.21 3.03
N TYR A 149 17.32 -38.13 2.17
CA TYR A 149 16.28 -39.10 2.50
C TYR A 149 16.95 -40.21 3.31
N LYS A 150 16.38 -40.52 4.47
CA LYS A 150 16.90 -41.53 5.39
C LYS A 150 15.72 -42.16 6.11
N ALA A 151 15.70 -43.48 6.19
CA ALA A 151 14.73 -44.19 7.03
C ALA A 151 14.97 -43.84 8.51
N VAL A 152 13.95 -43.27 9.15
CA VAL A 152 13.92 -42.92 10.57
C VAL A 152 12.56 -43.32 11.14
N PRO A 153 12.49 -43.78 12.40
CA PRO A 153 11.20 -43.99 13.05
C PRO A 153 10.46 -42.66 13.17
N SER A 154 9.15 -42.66 12.86
CA SER A 154 8.30 -41.47 12.94
C SER A 154 6.85 -41.86 13.15
N TRP A 155 6.08 -40.98 13.79
CA TRP A 155 4.63 -41.12 13.95
C TRP A 155 3.93 -40.44 12.77
N PHE A 156 2.98 -41.15 12.18
CA PHE A 156 2.22 -40.70 11.02
C PHE A 156 0.73 -40.61 11.34
N ILE A 157 0.09 -39.53 10.86
CA ILE A 157 -1.36 -39.47 10.72
C ILE A 157 -1.71 -40.08 9.36
N ARG A 158 -2.60 -41.07 9.36
CA ARG A 158 -3.08 -41.72 8.13
C ARG A 158 -3.94 -40.75 7.33
N VAL A 159 -3.39 -40.10 6.32
CA VAL A 159 -4.11 -39.14 5.47
C VAL A 159 -4.58 -39.79 4.18
N GLN A 160 -3.82 -40.73 3.64
CA GLN A 160 -4.10 -41.34 2.34
C GLN A 160 -5.51 -41.95 2.26
N HIS A 161 -5.96 -42.57 3.36
CA HIS A 161 -7.27 -43.22 3.43
C HIS A 161 -8.46 -42.24 3.38
N MET A 162 -8.27 -40.97 3.71
CA MET A 162 -9.33 -39.95 3.75
C MET A 162 -9.27 -38.98 2.55
N THR A 163 -8.51 -39.32 1.50
CA THR A 163 -8.32 -38.46 0.33
C THR A 163 -9.64 -38.02 -0.32
N GLU A 164 -10.61 -38.93 -0.45
CA GLU A 164 -11.94 -38.58 -0.98
C GLU A 164 -12.69 -37.59 -0.08
N ASN A 165 -12.65 -37.80 1.25
CA ASN A 165 -13.27 -36.88 2.21
C ASN A 165 -12.62 -35.50 2.14
N LEU A 166 -11.29 -35.42 1.99
CA LEU A 166 -10.57 -34.16 1.83
C LEU A 166 -10.99 -33.43 0.55
N LEU A 167 -11.13 -34.16 -0.56
CA LEU A 167 -11.58 -33.59 -1.82
C LEU A 167 -13.02 -33.07 -1.71
N ASN A 168 -13.92 -33.83 -1.07
CA ASN A 168 -15.31 -33.42 -0.83
C ASN A 168 -15.40 -32.20 0.09
N ALA A 169 -14.67 -32.21 1.19
CA ALA A 169 -14.56 -31.07 2.10
C ALA A 169 -14.03 -29.83 1.36
N ASN A 170 -12.93 -29.96 0.59
CA ASN A 170 -12.40 -28.87 -0.21
C ASN A 170 -13.43 -28.36 -1.25
N GLN A 171 -14.19 -29.26 -1.89
CA GLN A 171 -15.21 -28.87 -2.85
C GLN A 171 -16.33 -28.01 -2.25
N SER A 172 -16.69 -28.22 -0.97
CA SER A 172 -17.68 -27.42 -0.26
C SER A 172 -17.27 -25.97 0.04
N THR A 173 -16.01 -25.61 -0.22
CA THR A 173 -15.46 -24.28 0.06
C THR A 173 -15.39 -23.40 -1.19
N TYR A 174 -15.39 -22.08 -0.98
CA TYR A 174 -15.23 -21.08 -2.03
C TYR A 174 -13.84 -20.43 -1.96
N TRP A 175 -13.11 -20.38 -3.08
CA TRP A 175 -11.75 -19.86 -3.15
C TRP A 175 -11.65 -18.70 -4.14
N VAL A 176 -10.85 -17.71 -3.78
CA VAL A 176 -10.46 -16.61 -4.67
C VAL A 176 -8.92 -16.54 -4.73
N PRO A 177 -8.29 -16.73 -5.90
CA PRO A 177 -8.89 -17.15 -7.18
C PRO A 177 -9.17 -18.67 -7.22
N ASP A 178 -10.15 -19.04 -8.04
CA ASP A 178 -10.67 -20.40 -8.24
C ASP A 178 -9.60 -21.43 -8.64
N PHE A 179 -8.67 -21.07 -9.53
CA PHE A 179 -7.66 -22.00 -10.02
C PHE A 179 -6.74 -22.55 -8.91
N VAL A 180 -6.62 -21.86 -7.77
CA VAL A 180 -5.81 -22.33 -6.63
C VAL A 180 -6.47 -23.55 -5.99
N LYS A 181 -7.81 -23.54 -5.87
CA LYS A 181 -8.61 -24.64 -5.31
C LYS A 181 -8.42 -25.92 -6.11
N ASP A 182 -8.66 -25.87 -7.42
CA ASP A 182 -8.74 -27.10 -8.21
C ASP A 182 -7.37 -27.58 -8.69
N LYS A 183 -6.49 -26.66 -9.06
CA LYS A 183 -5.17 -27.00 -9.61
C LYS A 183 -4.14 -27.17 -8.50
N ARG A 184 -3.73 -26.09 -7.83
CA ARG A 184 -2.59 -26.14 -6.88
C ARG A 184 -2.90 -27.00 -5.65
N PHE A 185 -4.08 -26.82 -5.07
CA PHE A 185 -4.47 -27.51 -3.85
C PHE A 185 -5.16 -28.84 -4.16
N GLY A 186 -6.12 -28.87 -5.08
CA GLY A 186 -6.82 -30.09 -5.49
C GLY A 186 -5.90 -31.19 -6.03
N ASN A 187 -4.91 -30.84 -6.88
CA ASN A 187 -3.93 -31.84 -7.34
C ASN A 187 -3.09 -32.42 -6.19
N TRP A 188 -2.77 -31.60 -5.20
CA TRP A 188 -2.01 -32.05 -4.03
C TRP A 188 -2.79 -33.00 -3.13
N LEU A 189 -4.07 -32.70 -2.91
CA LEU A 189 -4.93 -33.57 -2.11
C LEU A 189 -5.08 -34.95 -2.76
N ARG A 190 -5.18 -35.04 -4.09
CA ARG A 190 -5.25 -36.32 -4.82
C ARG A 190 -4.02 -37.21 -4.64
N GLU A 191 -2.86 -36.60 -4.41
CA GLU A 191 -1.58 -37.28 -4.22
C GLU A 191 -1.14 -37.24 -2.74
N ALA A 192 -2.07 -36.95 -1.82
CA ALA A 192 -1.77 -36.81 -0.41
C ALA A 192 -1.23 -38.13 0.16
N ARG A 193 -0.13 -38.00 0.90
CA ARG A 193 0.51 -39.10 1.62
C ARG A 193 0.27 -38.94 3.12
N ASP A 194 0.51 -40.01 3.86
CA ASP A 194 0.46 -39.98 5.31
C ASP A 194 1.41 -38.92 5.88
N TRP A 195 0.91 -38.17 6.85
CA TRP A 195 1.60 -37.00 7.37
C TRP A 195 2.49 -37.41 8.54
N ALA A 196 3.81 -37.34 8.34
CA ALA A 196 4.79 -37.45 9.41
C ALA A 196 4.62 -36.30 10.42
N VAL A 197 3.96 -36.58 11.54
CA VAL A 197 3.54 -35.58 12.52
C VAL A 197 4.53 -35.46 13.69
N SER A 198 5.43 -36.42 13.89
CA SER A 198 6.43 -36.33 14.96
C SER A 198 7.69 -35.56 14.56
N ARG A 199 8.32 -34.90 15.54
CA ARG A 199 9.60 -34.21 15.42
C ARG A 199 10.49 -34.55 16.60
N ASN A 200 11.74 -34.94 16.34
CA ASN A 200 12.76 -35.12 17.38
C ASN A 200 13.34 -33.76 17.79
N ARG A 201 12.53 -32.96 18.52
CA ARG A 201 12.85 -31.59 18.97
C ARG A 201 12.47 -31.41 20.44
N TYR A 202 12.92 -30.30 21.03
CA TYR A 202 12.70 -29.97 22.44
C TYR A 202 11.46 -29.08 22.63
N TRP A 203 11.40 -27.94 21.95
CA TRP A 203 10.30 -26.98 22.04
C TRP A 203 9.18 -27.32 21.06
N GLY A 204 7.99 -27.58 21.59
CA GLY A 204 6.75 -27.92 20.88
C GLY A 204 5.82 -28.73 21.77
N THR A 205 4.56 -28.92 21.36
CA THR A 205 3.62 -29.73 22.14
C THR A 205 4.06 -31.20 22.17
N PRO A 206 4.32 -31.80 23.35
CA PRO A 206 4.72 -33.21 23.44
C PRO A 206 3.62 -34.15 22.94
N ILE A 207 4.00 -35.22 22.24
CA ILE A 207 3.03 -36.24 21.83
C ILE A 207 2.58 -37.01 23.08
N PRO A 208 1.27 -37.11 23.37
CA PRO A 208 0.74 -37.65 24.63
C PRO A 208 0.62 -39.18 24.60
N LEU A 209 1.67 -39.86 24.14
CA LEU A 209 1.73 -41.33 24.06
C LEU A 209 2.73 -41.88 25.08
N TRP A 210 2.25 -42.72 25.98
CA TRP A 210 3.06 -43.52 26.91
C TRP A 210 3.14 -44.95 26.41
N VAL A 211 4.35 -45.49 26.33
CA VAL A 211 4.64 -46.77 25.69
C VAL A 211 5.52 -47.64 26.57
N SER A 212 5.37 -48.96 26.43
CA SER A 212 6.30 -49.93 26.98
C SER A 212 7.58 -49.99 26.14
N GLU A 213 8.66 -50.49 26.74
CA GLU A 213 9.97 -50.59 26.07
C GLU A 213 9.96 -51.53 24.85
N ASP A 214 9.14 -52.58 24.90
CA ASP A 214 8.91 -53.53 23.81
C ASP A 214 7.89 -53.04 22.76
N MET A 215 7.28 -51.86 22.93
CA MET A 215 6.28 -51.29 22.03
C MET A 215 5.03 -52.18 21.83
N GLU A 216 4.66 -52.99 22.84
CA GLU A 216 3.44 -53.82 22.80
C GLU A 216 2.25 -53.18 23.54
N GLU A 217 2.51 -52.21 24.44
CA GLU A 217 1.48 -51.52 25.23
C GLU A 217 1.57 -50.01 25.02
N PHE A 218 0.42 -49.38 24.75
CA PHE A 218 0.28 -47.95 24.44
C PHE A 218 -0.87 -47.33 25.22
N VAL A 219 -0.65 -46.13 25.78
CA VAL A 219 -1.68 -45.29 26.39
C VAL A 219 -1.61 -43.90 25.76
N CYS A 220 -2.70 -43.47 25.12
CA CYS A 220 -2.85 -42.13 24.55
C CYS A 220 -3.67 -41.25 25.50
N ILE A 221 -3.01 -40.27 26.10
CA ILE A 221 -3.61 -39.38 27.09
C ILE A 221 -4.40 -38.27 26.40
N SER A 222 -5.65 -38.09 26.82
CA SER A 222 -6.59 -37.15 26.24
C SER A 222 -6.81 -35.87 27.05
N SER A 223 -6.40 -35.84 28.33
CA SER A 223 -6.53 -34.65 29.19
C SER A 223 -5.50 -34.63 30.31
N ILE A 224 -5.31 -33.45 30.93
CA ILE A 224 -4.48 -33.30 32.14
C ILE A 224 -5.05 -34.18 33.26
N GLU A 225 -6.37 -34.13 33.51
CA GLU A 225 -7.04 -34.94 34.52
C GLU A 225 -6.80 -36.45 34.34
N GLU A 226 -6.83 -36.94 33.08
CA GLU A 226 -6.51 -38.34 32.79
C GLU A 226 -5.06 -38.69 33.13
N LEU A 227 -4.11 -37.80 32.79
CA LEU A 227 -2.71 -38.00 33.15
C LEU A 227 -2.51 -38.05 34.66
N GLU A 228 -3.12 -37.13 35.40
CA GLU A 228 -3.03 -37.05 36.86
C GLU A 228 -3.61 -38.31 37.51
N ARG A 229 -4.76 -38.79 37.02
CA ARG A 229 -5.40 -40.01 37.52
C ARG A 229 -4.54 -41.25 37.29
N LEU A 230 -3.94 -41.39 36.11
CA LEU A 230 -3.16 -42.58 35.74
C LEU A 230 -1.74 -42.58 36.31
N SER A 231 -1.12 -41.42 36.46
CA SER A 231 0.25 -41.29 36.98
C SER A 231 0.32 -41.05 38.49
N GLY A 232 -0.75 -40.52 39.10
CA GLY A 232 -0.77 -40.05 40.49
C GLY A 232 0.01 -38.74 40.71
N VAL A 233 0.46 -38.07 39.64
CA VAL A 233 1.26 -36.84 39.69
C VAL A 233 0.40 -35.68 39.22
N LYS A 234 0.35 -34.58 40.00
CA LYS A 234 -0.31 -33.34 39.60
C LYS A 234 0.52 -32.62 38.52
N VAL A 235 -0.11 -32.14 37.45
CA VAL A 235 0.58 -31.57 36.29
C VAL A 235 0.04 -30.17 35.97
N GLU A 236 0.93 -29.17 36.05
CA GLU A 236 0.58 -27.76 35.75
C GLU A 236 1.18 -27.27 34.42
N ASP A 237 2.24 -27.93 33.94
CA ASP A 237 2.91 -27.62 32.69
C ASP A 237 3.09 -28.89 31.85
N LEU A 238 2.70 -28.81 30.58
CA LEU A 238 2.73 -29.90 29.63
C LEU A 238 4.00 -29.93 28.77
N HIS A 239 4.96 -29.04 28.97
CA HIS A 239 6.22 -29.07 28.23
C HIS A 239 7.13 -30.24 28.67
N ARG A 240 8.03 -30.64 27.77
CA ARG A 240 8.84 -31.86 27.86
C ARG A 240 9.60 -32.00 29.17
N GLU A 241 10.21 -30.92 29.64
CA GLU A 241 10.99 -30.86 30.89
C GLU A 241 10.22 -31.31 32.14
N THR A 242 8.89 -31.21 32.07
CA THR A 242 7.94 -31.61 33.10
C THR A 242 7.39 -33.00 32.79
N VAL A 243 6.81 -33.21 31.60
CA VAL A 243 6.07 -34.44 31.29
C VAL A 243 6.94 -35.66 30.98
N ASP A 244 8.19 -35.50 30.54
CA ASP A 244 9.07 -36.63 30.21
C ASP A 244 9.43 -37.48 31.45
N LYS A 245 9.29 -36.92 32.66
CA LYS A 245 9.56 -37.60 33.94
C LYS A 245 8.38 -38.41 34.46
N ILE A 246 7.19 -38.19 33.91
CA ILE A 246 5.95 -38.80 34.37
C ILE A 246 5.82 -40.19 33.73
N THR A 247 5.57 -41.21 34.55
CA THR A 247 5.37 -42.60 34.10
C THR A 247 3.98 -43.09 34.47
N ILE A 248 3.47 -44.06 33.72
CA ILE A 248 2.16 -44.69 33.97
C ILE A 248 2.39 -46.18 34.30
N PRO A 249 1.81 -46.72 35.40
CA PRO A 249 1.92 -48.15 35.70
C PRO A 249 1.40 -49.01 34.53
N SER A 250 2.19 -50.01 34.14
CA SER A 250 1.80 -51.00 33.12
C SER A 250 0.64 -51.86 33.62
N VAL A 251 -0.32 -52.18 32.75
CA VAL A 251 -1.37 -53.17 33.06
C VAL A 251 -0.89 -54.60 32.89
N ARG A 252 0.23 -54.81 32.17
CA ARG A 252 0.89 -56.11 32.05
C ARG A 252 1.70 -56.40 33.32
N TYR A 253 1.32 -57.49 34.00
CA TYR A 253 1.91 -57.89 35.27
C TYR A 253 3.43 -58.09 35.17
N GLY A 254 4.18 -57.48 36.09
CA GLY A 254 5.64 -57.62 36.19
C GLY A 254 6.45 -56.76 35.19
N GLN A 255 5.80 -55.98 34.32
CA GLN A 255 6.47 -55.08 33.38
C GLN A 255 6.77 -53.70 34.01
N PRO A 256 7.83 -53.01 33.56
CA PRO A 256 8.15 -51.67 34.05
C PRO A 256 7.06 -50.65 33.65
N PRO A 257 6.96 -49.51 34.37
CA PRO A 257 6.05 -48.43 34.00
C PRO A 257 6.29 -47.90 32.58
N LEU A 258 5.21 -47.55 31.90
CA LEU A 258 5.22 -46.93 30.58
C LEU A 258 5.88 -45.55 30.65
N LYS A 259 6.61 -45.19 29.60
CA LYS A 259 7.28 -43.88 29.45
C LYS A 259 6.74 -43.15 28.24
N ARG A 260 6.70 -41.82 28.30
CA ARG A 260 6.30 -41.01 27.15
C ARG A 260 7.29 -41.21 26.00
N VAL A 261 6.79 -41.26 24.77
CA VAL A 261 7.63 -41.17 23.56
C VAL A 261 8.41 -39.85 23.55
N PRO A 262 9.67 -39.79 23.09
CA PRO A 262 10.47 -38.56 23.21
C PRO A 262 10.06 -37.43 22.26
N GLU A 263 9.28 -37.71 21.22
CA GLU A 263 8.94 -36.74 20.17
C GLU A 263 7.93 -35.67 20.60
N VAL A 264 7.98 -34.52 19.92
CA VAL A 264 6.96 -33.47 19.94
C VAL A 264 6.21 -33.44 18.61
N PHE A 265 5.06 -32.77 18.58
CA PHE A 265 4.30 -32.57 17.35
C PHE A 265 5.02 -31.63 16.37
N ASP A 266 4.70 -31.81 15.09
CA ASP A 266 4.92 -30.85 14.02
C ASP A 266 4.12 -29.57 14.30
N CYS A 267 4.73 -28.39 14.19
CA CYS A 267 4.05 -27.12 14.48
C CYS A 267 2.85 -26.85 13.55
N TRP A 268 2.78 -27.52 12.39
CA TRP A 268 1.60 -27.47 11.52
C TRP A 268 0.39 -28.21 12.11
N PHE A 269 0.60 -29.14 13.04
CA PHE A 269 -0.47 -29.78 13.83
C PHE A 269 -1.07 -28.79 14.80
N GLU A 270 -0.24 -28.04 15.53
CA GLU A 270 -0.69 -26.99 16.45
C GLU A 270 -1.52 -25.92 15.73
N SER A 271 -0.97 -25.35 14.65
CA SER A 271 -1.67 -24.33 13.86
C SER A 271 -2.91 -24.86 13.13
N GLY A 272 -2.91 -26.12 12.68
CA GLY A 272 -4.09 -26.76 12.10
C GLY A 272 -5.17 -27.11 13.14
N SER A 273 -4.79 -27.28 14.41
CA SER A 273 -5.70 -27.52 15.55
C SER A 273 -6.34 -26.24 16.09
N MET A 274 -5.84 -25.07 15.68
CA MET A 274 -6.27 -23.74 16.12
C MET A 274 -7.80 -23.56 16.19
N PRO A 275 -8.63 -24.03 15.23
CA PRO A 275 -10.08 -23.79 15.27
C PRO A 275 -10.76 -24.22 16.56
N TYR A 276 -10.40 -25.39 17.11
CA TYR A 276 -10.97 -25.90 18.36
C TYR A 276 -10.05 -25.63 19.57
N ALA A 277 -8.73 -25.65 19.37
CA ALA A 277 -7.76 -25.45 20.45
C ALA A 277 -7.83 -24.04 21.06
N GLN A 278 -8.09 -23.00 20.24
CA GLN A 278 -8.14 -21.60 20.72
C GLN A 278 -9.25 -21.32 21.75
N VAL A 279 -10.27 -22.19 21.81
CA VAL A 279 -11.42 -22.07 22.71
C VAL A 279 -11.45 -23.16 23.78
N HIS A 280 -10.37 -23.94 23.92
CA HIS A 280 -10.27 -25.06 24.86
C HIS A 280 -11.34 -26.16 24.63
N PHE A 281 -11.83 -26.32 23.40
CA PHE A 281 -12.74 -27.41 23.05
C PHE A 281 -11.99 -28.76 23.07
N PRO A 282 -12.59 -29.84 23.59
CA PRO A 282 -13.99 -30.00 24.01
C PRO A 282 -14.29 -29.71 25.49
N PHE A 283 -13.30 -29.28 26.28
CA PHE A 283 -13.45 -29.08 27.73
C PHE A 283 -14.33 -27.89 28.06
N GLU A 284 -14.22 -26.82 27.29
CA GLU A 284 -14.98 -25.58 27.47
C GLU A 284 -15.49 -25.02 26.13
N ASN A 285 -16.39 -24.04 26.20
CA ASN A 285 -16.80 -23.19 25.07
C ASN A 285 -17.37 -23.94 23.85
N SER A 286 -18.02 -25.08 24.07
CA SER A 286 -18.60 -25.92 23.00
C SER A 286 -19.59 -25.17 22.10
N GLU A 287 -20.50 -24.38 22.68
CA GLU A 287 -21.44 -23.56 21.90
C GLU A 287 -20.72 -22.51 21.02
N SER A 288 -19.68 -21.87 21.57
CA SER A 288 -18.84 -20.92 20.82
C SER A 288 -18.12 -21.61 19.66
N PHE A 289 -17.64 -22.83 19.83
CA PHE A 289 -17.06 -23.61 18.73
C PHE A 289 -18.10 -23.92 17.66
N HIS A 290 -19.26 -24.47 18.04
CA HIS A 290 -20.29 -24.88 17.08
C HIS A 290 -20.92 -23.70 16.31
N THR A 291 -20.97 -22.50 16.89
CA THR A 291 -21.48 -21.29 16.23
C THR A 291 -20.48 -20.64 15.27
N LYS A 292 -19.17 -20.80 15.53
CA LYS A 292 -18.09 -20.17 14.75
C LYS A 292 -17.41 -21.11 13.75
N PHE A 293 -17.59 -22.42 13.91
CA PHE A 293 -17.04 -23.43 13.01
C PHE A 293 -18.12 -23.97 12.05
N PRO A 294 -17.90 -23.95 10.72
CA PRO A 294 -16.68 -23.50 10.03
C PRO A 294 -16.57 -21.97 9.93
N ALA A 295 -15.33 -21.46 9.91
CA ALA A 295 -15.06 -20.03 9.80
C ALA A 295 -15.60 -19.45 8.50
N ASP A 296 -16.18 -18.24 8.53
CA ASP A 296 -16.73 -17.64 7.31
C ASP A 296 -15.64 -17.28 6.29
N PHE A 297 -14.46 -16.86 6.74
CA PHE A 297 -13.40 -16.34 5.88
C PHE A 297 -12.00 -16.51 6.48
N ILE A 298 -11.03 -16.92 5.64
CA ILE A 298 -9.60 -16.82 5.93
C ILE A 298 -8.84 -16.26 4.71
N ALA A 299 -7.68 -15.64 4.93
CA ALA A 299 -6.82 -15.17 3.84
C ALA A 299 -5.34 -15.19 4.22
N GLU A 300 -4.54 -15.90 3.43
CA GLU A 300 -3.09 -16.03 3.63
C GLU A 300 -2.36 -16.14 2.29
N GLY A 301 -1.02 -16.17 2.33
CA GLY A 301 -0.19 -16.38 1.16
C GLY A 301 -0.43 -17.72 0.47
N ILE A 302 -0.19 -17.77 -0.86
CA ILE A 302 -0.37 -18.95 -1.71
C ILE A 302 0.51 -20.14 -1.27
N ASP A 303 1.60 -19.87 -0.54
CA ASP A 303 2.46 -20.87 0.07
C ASP A 303 1.74 -21.70 1.15
N GLN A 304 0.67 -21.18 1.75
CA GLN A 304 -0.15 -21.93 2.72
C GLN A 304 -0.93 -23.10 2.10
N THR A 305 -0.99 -23.22 0.77
CA THR A 305 -1.48 -24.43 0.07
C THR A 305 -0.67 -25.69 0.37
N ARG A 306 0.51 -25.54 0.98
CA ARG A 306 1.37 -26.62 1.48
C ARG A 306 1.65 -26.54 2.99
N GLY A 307 0.98 -25.62 3.68
CA GLY A 307 1.13 -25.37 5.11
C GLY A 307 -0.23 -25.34 5.79
N TRP A 308 -0.62 -24.17 6.30
CA TRP A 308 -1.79 -24.04 7.16
C TRP A 308 -3.11 -24.46 6.52
N PHE A 309 -3.35 -24.15 5.23
CA PHE A 309 -4.58 -24.57 4.55
C PHE A 309 -4.70 -26.10 4.48
N TYR A 310 -3.57 -26.77 4.24
CA TYR A 310 -3.50 -28.23 4.19
C TYR A 310 -3.81 -28.83 5.55
N THR A 311 -3.12 -28.39 6.61
CA THR A 311 -3.30 -29.02 7.93
C THR A 311 -4.62 -28.68 8.58
N LEU A 312 -5.15 -27.46 8.39
CA LEU A 312 -6.52 -27.13 8.75
C LEU A 312 -7.51 -28.13 8.13
N LEU A 313 -7.42 -28.34 6.80
CA LEU A 313 -8.35 -29.22 6.11
C LEU A 313 -8.20 -30.67 6.56
N VAL A 314 -6.97 -31.16 6.71
CA VAL A 314 -6.68 -32.53 7.16
C VAL A 314 -7.27 -32.79 8.55
N ILE A 315 -6.96 -31.94 9.53
CA ILE A 315 -7.42 -32.13 10.91
C ILE A 315 -8.94 -31.97 10.99
N SER A 316 -9.48 -30.95 10.34
CA SER A 316 -10.93 -30.70 10.32
C SER A 316 -11.72 -31.84 9.67
N THR A 317 -11.20 -32.42 8.60
CA THR A 317 -11.82 -33.57 7.93
C THR A 317 -11.70 -34.82 8.79
N ALA A 318 -10.55 -35.06 9.41
CA ALA A 318 -10.31 -36.20 10.28
C ALA A 318 -11.23 -36.21 11.52
N LEU A 319 -11.38 -35.05 12.18
CA LEU A 319 -12.13 -34.94 13.43
C LEU A 319 -13.62 -34.67 13.24
N PHE A 320 -14.00 -33.90 12.21
CA PHE A 320 -15.36 -33.39 12.05
C PHE A 320 -16.00 -33.70 10.70
N ASN A 321 -15.25 -34.34 9.77
CA ASN A 321 -15.68 -34.60 8.40
C ASN A 321 -16.26 -33.36 7.68
N LYS A 322 -15.67 -32.19 7.96
CA LYS A 322 -16.09 -30.88 7.43
C LYS A 322 -14.89 -30.04 7.04
N ALA A 323 -15.09 -29.12 6.11
CA ALA A 323 -14.11 -28.08 5.83
C ALA A 323 -14.01 -27.09 7.02
N PRO A 324 -12.82 -26.55 7.31
CA PRO A 324 -12.62 -25.63 8.44
C PRO A 324 -13.06 -24.19 8.16
N PHE A 325 -13.31 -23.85 6.88
CA PHE A 325 -13.69 -22.52 6.43
C PHE A 325 -14.69 -22.60 5.27
N LYS A 326 -15.48 -21.54 5.08
CA LYS A 326 -16.41 -21.38 3.96
C LYS A 326 -15.76 -20.66 2.78
N ASN A 327 -15.06 -19.55 3.03
CA ASN A 327 -14.41 -18.73 2.00
C ASN A 327 -12.91 -18.57 2.27
N LEU A 328 -12.09 -18.64 1.21
CA LEU A 328 -10.64 -18.49 1.30
C LEU A 328 -10.12 -17.54 0.21
N ILE A 329 -9.33 -16.53 0.58
CA ILE A 329 -8.53 -15.73 -0.36
C ILE A 329 -7.07 -16.17 -0.31
N ALA A 330 -6.53 -16.61 -1.44
CA ALA A 330 -5.11 -16.95 -1.58
C ALA A 330 -4.36 -15.76 -2.17
N ASN A 331 -3.54 -15.11 -1.35
CA ASN A 331 -2.74 -13.95 -1.75
C ASN A 331 -1.43 -14.39 -2.41
N GLY A 332 -0.94 -13.64 -3.38
CA GLY A 332 0.39 -13.85 -3.96
C GLY A 332 1.50 -13.39 -3.03
N LEU A 333 2.74 -13.55 -3.46
CA LEU A 333 3.91 -13.20 -2.63
C LEU A 333 4.38 -11.78 -2.92
N VAL A 334 4.62 -11.01 -1.86
CA VAL A 334 5.35 -9.74 -1.96
C VAL A 334 6.85 -10.05 -2.01
N LEU A 335 7.47 -9.62 -3.10
CA LEU A 335 8.87 -9.83 -3.43
C LEU A 335 9.63 -8.51 -3.32
N ALA A 336 10.94 -8.60 -3.12
CA ALA A 336 11.84 -7.47 -3.25
C ALA A 336 11.74 -6.86 -4.67
N SER A 337 12.25 -5.64 -4.82
CA SER A 337 12.16 -4.88 -6.08
C SER A 337 12.85 -5.61 -7.27
N ASP A 338 13.84 -6.44 -6.97
CA ASP A 338 14.57 -7.31 -7.92
C ASP A 338 13.86 -8.63 -8.24
N GLY A 339 12.75 -8.94 -7.57
CA GLY A 339 11.98 -10.17 -7.72
C GLY A 339 12.45 -11.33 -6.84
N GLN A 340 13.42 -11.14 -5.94
CA GLN A 340 13.78 -12.16 -4.95
C GLN A 340 12.77 -12.20 -3.80
N LYS A 341 12.68 -13.36 -3.13
CA LYS A 341 11.92 -13.48 -1.88
C LYS A 341 12.54 -12.55 -0.82
N MET A 342 11.69 -11.78 -0.15
CA MET A 342 12.13 -10.93 0.95
C MET A 342 12.63 -11.79 2.12
N SER A 343 13.73 -11.39 2.75
CA SER A 343 14.24 -12.07 3.95
C SER A 343 14.98 -11.10 4.88
N LYS A 344 14.83 -11.34 6.19
CA LYS A 344 15.53 -10.57 7.25
C LYS A 344 17.04 -10.65 7.10
N SER A 345 17.57 -11.82 6.73
CA SER A 345 19.01 -12.04 6.54
C SER A 345 19.56 -11.26 5.34
N LYS A 346 18.84 -11.22 4.21
CA LYS A 346 19.28 -10.45 3.02
C LYS A 346 19.05 -8.95 3.14
N LYS A 347 18.26 -8.48 4.10
CA LYS A 347 17.88 -7.07 4.27
C LYS A 347 17.38 -6.42 2.97
N ASN A 348 16.70 -7.20 2.13
CA ASN A 348 16.30 -6.82 0.77
C ASN A 348 14.87 -6.27 0.69
N TYR A 349 14.35 -5.71 1.78
CA TYR A 349 13.03 -5.10 1.85
C TYR A 349 13.07 -3.82 2.69
N PRO A 350 12.30 -2.78 2.33
CA PRO A 350 12.19 -1.59 3.16
C PRO A 350 11.43 -1.93 4.45
N ASP A 351 11.87 -1.36 5.57
CA ASP A 351 11.17 -1.51 6.84
C ASP A 351 9.71 -1.03 6.71
N PRO A 352 8.70 -1.89 7.00
CA PRO A 352 7.30 -1.51 6.87
C PRO A 352 6.94 -0.25 7.63
N MET A 353 7.48 -0.05 8.84
CA MET A 353 7.21 1.14 9.64
C MET A 353 7.90 2.38 9.06
N GLY A 354 9.09 2.25 8.49
CA GLY A 354 9.72 3.30 7.69
C GLY A 354 8.83 3.79 6.54
N VAL A 355 8.18 2.88 5.81
CA VAL A 355 7.24 3.23 4.73
C VAL A 355 5.98 3.90 5.28
N VAL A 356 5.41 3.37 6.37
CA VAL A 356 4.22 3.95 7.02
C VAL A 356 4.50 5.35 7.57
N ASN A 357 5.64 5.59 8.19
CA ASN A 357 5.99 6.89 8.73
C ASN A 357 6.19 7.95 7.62
N LYS A 358 6.66 7.51 6.44
CA LYS A 358 6.93 8.38 5.30
C LYS A 358 5.69 8.69 4.46
N PHE A 359 4.80 7.72 4.28
CA PHE A 359 3.67 7.82 3.34
C PHE A 359 2.28 7.61 3.98
N GLY A 360 2.22 7.14 5.22
CA GLY A 360 1.00 6.80 5.93
C GLY A 360 0.52 5.36 5.66
N ALA A 361 -0.22 4.81 6.63
CA ALA A 361 -0.73 3.45 6.57
C ALA A 361 -1.73 3.23 5.42
N ASP A 362 -2.59 4.22 5.14
CA ASP A 362 -3.60 4.10 4.08
C ASP A 362 -2.98 3.98 2.68
N ALA A 363 -1.85 4.65 2.44
CA ALA A 363 -1.17 4.60 1.16
C ALA A 363 -0.57 3.21 0.92
N LEU A 364 0.08 2.64 1.95
CA LEU A 364 0.61 1.28 1.90
C LEU A 364 -0.52 0.25 1.75
N ARG A 365 -1.61 0.37 2.51
CA ARG A 365 -2.79 -0.50 2.40
C ARG A 365 -3.32 -0.52 0.98
N LEU A 366 -3.61 0.67 0.42
CA LEU A 366 -4.20 0.79 -0.90
C LEU A 366 -3.25 0.32 -2.00
N TYR A 367 -1.94 0.59 -1.88
CA TYR A 367 -0.92 0.06 -2.80
C TYR A 367 -0.93 -1.48 -2.86
N LEU A 368 -0.97 -2.15 -1.70
CA LEU A 368 -0.95 -3.61 -1.64
C LEU A 368 -2.23 -4.22 -2.22
N ILE A 369 -3.41 -3.70 -1.87
CA ILE A 369 -4.69 -4.28 -2.33
C ILE A 369 -5.04 -3.88 -3.77
N ASN A 370 -4.44 -2.82 -4.31
CA ASN A 370 -4.56 -2.44 -5.72
C ASN A 370 -3.51 -3.12 -6.62
N SER A 371 -2.97 -4.27 -6.18
CA SER A 371 -1.90 -4.98 -6.88
C SER A 371 -2.30 -6.43 -7.21
N PRO A 372 -1.53 -7.14 -8.05
CA PRO A 372 -1.82 -8.53 -8.41
C PRO A 372 -1.81 -9.51 -7.21
N VAL A 373 -1.30 -9.13 -6.04
CA VAL A 373 -1.25 -10.03 -4.87
C VAL A 373 -2.61 -10.50 -4.40
N VAL A 374 -3.65 -9.68 -4.55
CA VAL A 374 -5.02 -10.08 -4.17
C VAL A 374 -5.64 -11.09 -5.14
N ARG A 375 -4.84 -11.60 -6.10
CA ARG A 375 -5.22 -12.62 -7.08
C ARG A 375 -4.13 -13.70 -7.24
N ALA A 376 -3.44 -14.04 -6.15
CA ALA A 376 -2.42 -15.09 -6.10
C ALA A 376 -1.18 -14.87 -6.99
N GLU A 377 -0.94 -13.63 -7.47
CA GLU A 377 0.22 -13.27 -8.30
C GLU A 377 1.26 -12.47 -7.49
N ASN A 378 2.52 -12.54 -7.91
CA ASN A 378 3.59 -11.87 -7.16
C ASN A 378 3.61 -10.36 -7.42
N LEU A 379 3.91 -9.58 -6.37
CA LEU A 379 4.19 -8.15 -6.47
C LEU A 379 5.65 -7.88 -6.15
N ARG A 380 6.34 -7.15 -7.03
CA ARG A 380 7.64 -6.56 -6.71
C ARG A 380 7.43 -5.23 -6.01
N PHE A 381 7.68 -5.20 -4.71
CA PHE A 381 7.43 -4.02 -3.89
C PHE A 381 8.37 -2.87 -4.30
N LYS A 382 7.79 -1.68 -4.49
CA LYS A 382 8.52 -0.43 -4.77
C LYS A 382 7.93 0.71 -3.96
N GLU A 383 8.77 1.44 -3.23
CA GLU A 383 8.32 2.61 -2.45
C GLU A 383 7.71 3.71 -3.34
N GLU A 384 8.19 3.85 -4.58
CA GLU A 384 7.65 4.81 -5.53
C GLU A 384 6.16 4.55 -5.80
N GLY A 385 5.75 3.28 -5.86
CA GLY A 385 4.34 2.94 -6.06
C GLY A 385 3.46 3.37 -4.88
N VAL A 386 3.99 3.37 -3.65
CA VAL A 386 3.27 3.89 -2.47
C VAL A 386 3.12 5.40 -2.54
N ARG A 387 4.18 6.10 -2.99
CA ARG A 387 4.14 7.55 -3.25
C ARG A 387 3.12 7.91 -4.34
N ASP A 388 3.05 7.12 -5.40
CA ASP A 388 2.13 7.38 -6.52
C ASP A 388 0.67 7.27 -6.06
N ILE A 389 0.33 6.33 -5.17
CA ILE A 389 -1.01 6.25 -4.57
C ILE A 389 -1.38 7.55 -3.82
N LEU A 390 -0.45 8.12 -3.04
CA LEU A 390 -0.70 9.41 -2.39
C LEU A 390 -0.96 10.51 -3.41
N LYS A 391 -0.07 10.61 -4.40
CA LYS A 391 -0.06 11.70 -5.38
C LYS A 391 -1.28 11.65 -6.31
N ASP A 392 -1.61 10.47 -6.82
CA ASP A 392 -2.55 10.30 -7.92
C ASP A 392 -3.96 9.92 -7.43
N VAL A 393 -4.10 9.48 -6.17
CA VAL A 393 -5.41 9.11 -5.58
C VAL A 393 -5.79 9.98 -4.40
N PHE A 394 -4.96 10.01 -3.34
CA PHE A 394 -5.36 10.68 -2.09
C PHE A 394 -5.33 12.20 -2.19
N LEU A 395 -4.31 12.79 -2.82
CA LEU A 395 -4.24 14.24 -2.99
C LEU A 395 -5.43 14.77 -3.81
N PRO A 396 -5.78 14.22 -4.99
CA PRO A 396 -6.97 14.65 -5.73
C PRO A 396 -8.26 14.52 -4.91
N TRP A 397 -8.46 13.39 -4.24
CA TRP A 397 -9.65 13.16 -3.44
C TRP A 397 -9.76 14.14 -2.25
N TYR A 398 -8.68 14.30 -1.49
CA TYR A 398 -8.62 15.24 -0.37
C TYR A 398 -8.78 16.68 -0.82
N ASN A 399 -8.24 17.06 -1.98
CA ASN A 399 -8.42 18.39 -2.55
C ASN A 399 -9.87 18.67 -2.93
N ALA A 400 -10.62 17.69 -3.48
CA ALA A 400 -12.06 17.84 -3.73
C ALA A 400 -12.84 18.03 -2.43
N TYR A 401 -12.52 17.25 -1.40
CA TYR A 401 -13.09 17.42 -0.06
C TYR A 401 -12.77 18.80 0.55
N ARG A 402 -11.51 19.24 0.48
CA ARG A 402 -11.09 20.56 0.96
C ARG A 402 -11.80 21.67 0.21
N PHE A 403 -11.92 21.56 -1.11
CA PHE A 403 -12.66 22.51 -1.94
C PHE A 403 -14.13 22.59 -1.54
N PHE A 404 -14.77 21.46 -1.23
CA PHE A 404 -16.13 21.45 -0.69
C PHE A 404 -16.24 22.22 0.63
N ILE A 405 -15.38 21.91 1.62
CA ILE A 405 -15.40 22.59 2.93
C ILE A 405 -15.17 24.11 2.80
N GLN A 406 -14.23 24.52 1.94
CA GLN A 406 -13.96 25.94 1.70
C GLN A 406 -15.19 26.69 1.15
N ASN A 407 -15.93 26.08 0.22
CA ASN A 407 -17.14 26.71 -0.34
C ASN A 407 -18.32 26.68 0.64
N VAL A 408 -18.42 25.67 1.50
CA VAL A 408 -19.38 25.64 2.62
C VAL A 408 -19.10 26.80 3.59
N GLN A 409 -17.83 26.99 3.99
CA GLN A 409 -17.44 28.09 4.86
C GLN A 409 -17.74 29.46 4.23
N ARG A 410 -17.46 29.60 2.93
CA ARG A 410 -17.79 30.82 2.16
C ARG A 410 -19.28 31.13 2.19
N ILE A 411 -20.15 30.16 1.85
CA ILE A 411 -21.60 30.36 1.89
C ILE A 411 -22.09 30.72 3.29
N ASN A 412 -21.55 30.08 4.34
CA ASN A 412 -21.95 30.39 5.70
C ASN A 412 -21.64 31.84 6.07
N ALA A 413 -20.50 32.36 5.60
CA ALA A 413 -20.10 33.75 5.83
C ALA A 413 -20.96 34.75 5.01
N GLU A 414 -21.28 34.43 3.77
CA GLU A 414 -22.09 35.29 2.88
C GLU A 414 -23.57 35.35 3.30
N GLU A 415 -24.14 34.22 3.73
CA GLU A 415 -25.57 34.09 4.02
C GLU A 415 -25.91 34.24 5.51
N GLY A 416 -24.90 34.25 6.39
CA GLY A 416 -25.08 34.29 7.85
C GLY A 416 -25.78 33.06 8.43
N ALA A 417 -25.86 31.95 7.70
CA ALA A 417 -26.54 30.72 8.10
C ALA A 417 -25.63 29.49 7.94
N PHE A 418 -25.71 28.55 8.88
CA PHE A 418 -24.93 27.32 8.81
C PHE A 418 -25.50 26.36 7.76
N PHE A 419 -24.73 26.11 6.70
CA PHE A 419 -25.07 25.16 5.65
C PHE A 419 -25.14 23.74 6.21
N THR A 420 -26.27 23.08 5.94
CA THR A 420 -26.49 21.67 6.23
C THR A 420 -27.14 21.02 5.01
N PHE A 421 -26.94 19.72 4.86
CA PHE A 421 -27.59 18.94 3.80
C PHE A 421 -28.03 17.57 4.32
N ASN A 422 -29.03 16.99 3.66
CA ASN A 422 -29.47 15.63 3.95
C ASN A 422 -28.88 14.69 2.89
N ASP A 423 -27.83 13.94 3.26
CA ASP A 423 -27.16 12.99 2.36
C ASP A 423 -28.08 11.84 1.90
N GLU A 424 -29.26 11.69 2.53
CA GLU A 424 -30.24 10.69 2.16
C GLU A 424 -31.28 11.12 1.11
N MET A 425 -31.57 12.41 1.04
CA MET A 425 -32.68 12.97 0.25
C MET A 425 -32.25 13.85 -0.91
N VAL A 426 -30.96 13.87 -1.26
CA VAL A 426 -30.47 14.73 -2.35
C VAL A 426 -31.09 14.36 -3.70
N THR A 427 -31.65 15.37 -4.35
CA THR A 427 -32.11 15.38 -5.73
C THR A 427 -31.66 16.68 -6.39
N SER A 428 -31.32 16.64 -7.67
CA SER A 428 -30.98 17.83 -8.44
C SER A 428 -31.59 17.73 -9.84
N THR A 429 -31.90 18.89 -10.42
CA THR A 429 -32.35 19.00 -11.81
C THR A 429 -31.18 19.09 -12.79
N ASN A 430 -29.95 19.30 -12.31
CA ASN A 430 -28.76 19.38 -13.14
C ASN A 430 -28.31 17.99 -13.63
N LEU A 431 -27.99 17.88 -14.92
CA LEU A 431 -27.60 16.62 -15.55
C LEU A 431 -26.31 16.02 -14.94
N MET A 432 -25.30 16.84 -14.64
CA MET A 432 -24.06 16.35 -14.03
C MET A 432 -24.25 15.90 -12.58
N ASP A 433 -25.14 16.56 -11.84
CA ASP A 433 -25.51 16.14 -10.47
C ASP A 433 -26.27 14.79 -10.51
N GLN A 434 -27.25 14.66 -11.41
CA GLN A 434 -27.97 13.39 -11.62
C GLN A 434 -27.01 12.27 -12.01
N TRP A 435 -26.04 12.55 -12.89
CA TRP A 435 -25.02 11.60 -13.29
C TRP A 435 -24.16 11.13 -12.12
N ILE A 436 -23.55 12.04 -11.35
CA ILE A 436 -22.64 11.64 -10.28
C ILE A 436 -23.40 10.90 -9.16
N LEU A 437 -24.66 11.26 -8.89
CA LEU A 437 -25.52 10.55 -7.95
C LEU A 437 -25.84 9.13 -8.45
N SER A 438 -26.21 8.97 -9.72
CA SER A 438 -26.42 7.67 -10.35
C SER A 438 -25.16 6.81 -10.28
N PHE A 439 -24.04 7.37 -10.71
CA PHE A 439 -22.76 6.67 -10.77
C PHE A 439 -22.30 6.23 -9.37
N THR A 440 -22.55 7.05 -8.34
CA THR A 440 -22.33 6.68 -6.92
C THR A 440 -23.17 5.47 -6.51
N GLN A 441 -24.45 5.41 -6.89
CA GLN A 441 -25.30 4.26 -6.57
C GLN A 441 -24.87 3.00 -7.33
N SER A 442 -24.52 3.13 -8.61
CA SER A 442 -23.96 2.05 -9.43
C SER A 442 -22.68 1.49 -8.83
N LEU A 443 -21.77 2.36 -8.36
CA LEU A 443 -20.56 1.96 -7.64
C LEU A 443 -20.92 1.22 -6.35
N CYS A 444 -21.86 1.73 -5.55
CA CYS A 444 -22.30 1.07 -4.32
C CYS A 444 -22.85 -0.34 -4.59
N MET A 445 -23.68 -0.50 -5.63
CA MET A 445 -24.19 -1.82 -6.06
C MET A 445 -23.04 -2.76 -6.45
N PHE A 446 -22.08 -2.25 -7.24
CA PHE A 446 -20.91 -3.01 -7.68
C PHE A 446 -20.06 -3.48 -6.50
N VAL A 447 -19.67 -2.57 -5.59
CA VAL A 447 -18.82 -2.91 -4.44
C VAL A 447 -19.50 -3.95 -3.55
N ARG A 448 -20.80 -3.81 -3.28
CA ARG A 448 -21.55 -4.82 -2.49
C ARG A 448 -21.55 -6.19 -3.17
N LYS A 449 -21.82 -6.24 -4.48
CA LYS A 449 -21.83 -7.49 -5.25
C LYS A 449 -20.47 -8.18 -5.24
N GLU A 450 -19.40 -7.42 -5.44
CA GLU A 450 -18.05 -7.97 -5.55
C GLU A 450 -17.49 -8.39 -4.18
N MET A 451 -17.75 -7.60 -3.12
CA MET A 451 -17.33 -7.96 -1.76
C MET A 451 -18.12 -9.13 -1.19
N ALA A 452 -19.42 -9.27 -1.50
CA ALA A 452 -20.19 -10.47 -1.17
C ALA A 452 -19.62 -11.74 -1.83
N ALA A 453 -18.90 -11.59 -2.94
CA ALA A 453 -18.19 -12.66 -3.63
C ALA A 453 -16.69 -12.69 -3.31
N TYR A 454 -16.20 -11.94 -2.31
CA TYR A 454 -14.78 -11.87 -1.92
C TYR A 454 -13.82 -11.47 -3.07
N ARG A 455 -14.31 -10.80 -4.11
CA ARG A 455 -13.53 -10.40 -5.30
C ARG A 455 -12.90 -9.02 -5.13
N LEU A 456 -12.03 -8.87 -4.12
CA LEU A 456 -11.38 -7.59 -3.78
C LEU A 456 -10.62 -6.95 -4.96
N TYR A 457 -10.01 -7.79 -5.82
CA TYR A 457 -9.23 -7.36 -6.98
C TYR A 457 -10.03 -6.57 -8.04
N THR A 458 -11.38 -6.61 -8.00
CA THR A 458 -12.23 -5.83 -8.91
C THR A 458 -12.70 -4.51 -8.29
N VAL A 459 -12.69 -4.42 -6.96
CA VAL A 459 -13.29 -3.32 -6.18
C VAL A 459 -12.40 -2.09 -6.19
N VAL A 460 -11.13 -2.27 -5.80
CA VAL A 460 -10.19 -1.16 -5.60
C VAL A 460 -9.95 -0.35 -6.89
N PRO A 461 -9.75 -0.98 -8.07
CA PRO A 461 -9.61 -0.23 -9.32
C PRO A 461 -10.84 0.64 -9.65
N ARG A 462 -12.05 0.14 -9.36
CA ARG A 462 -13.29 0.89 -9.59
C ARG A 462 -13.46 2.06 -8.63
N LEU A 463 -13.04 1.92 -7.37
CA LEU A 463 -13.03 3.01 -6.39
C LEU A 463 -12.05 4.12 -6.82
N VAL A 464 -10.85 3.76 -7.27
CA VAL A 464 -9.86 4.72 -7.78
C VAL A 464 -10.38 5.44 -9.04
N GLN A 465 -10.98 4.69 -9.98
CA GLN A 465 -11.61 5.28 -11.16
C GLN A 465 -12.75 6.25 -10.79
N PHE A 466 -13.51 5.97 -9.72
CA PHE A 466 -14.55 6.88 -9.26
C PHE A 466 -13.98 8.19 -8.71
N ILE A 467 -12.86 8.15 -7.99
CA ILE A 467 -12.18 9.37 -7.51
C ILE A 467 -11.77 10.25 -8.69
N ASP A 468 -11.25 9.65 -9.77
CA ASP A 468 -10.94 10.37 -10.99
C ASP A 468 -12.19 11.05 -11.60
N ASN A 469 -13.31 10.32 -11.71
CA ASN A 469 -14.59 10.86 -12.17
C ASN A 469 -15.12 12.01 -11.30
N LEU A 470 -15.02 11.86 -9.97
CA LEU A 470 -15.42 12.89 -9.03
C LEU A 470 -14.59 14.17 -9.20
N THR A 471 -13.26 14.02 -9.31
CA THR A 471 -12.32 15.14 -9.27
C THR A 471 -12.15 15.81 -10.64
N ASN A 472 -11.80 15.03 -11.67
CA ASN A 472 -11.42 15.53 -12.98
C ASN A 472 -12.59 15.82 -13.91
N TRP A 473 -13.78 15.29 -13.59
CA TRP A 473 -14.99 15.52 -14.38
C TRP A 473 -16.03 16.31 -13.59
N TYR A 474 -16.60 15.76 -12.52
CA TYR A 474 -17.69 16.42 -11.80
C TYR A 474 -17.27 17.76 -11.16
N VAL A 475 -16.26 17.75 -10.28
CA VAL A 475 -15.81 18.98 -9.57
C VAL A 475 -15.26 20.01 -10.54
N ARG A 476 -14.49 19.57 -11.56
CA ARG A 476 -13.92 20.44 -12.59
C ARG A 476 -15.01 21.18 -13.37
N MET A 477 -15.98 20.45 -13.93
CA MET A 477 -17.02 21.01 -14.79
C MET A 477 -18.07 21.82 -14.01
N ASN A 478 -18.24 21.55 -12.72
CA ASN A 478 -19.19 22.28 -11.86
C ASN A 478 -18.52 23.34 -10.97
N ARG A 479 -17.24 23.65 -11.19
CA ARG A 479 -16.48 24.57 -10.31
C ARG A 479 -17.12 25.95 -10.17
N ARG A 480 -17.70 26.49 -11.25
CA ARG A 480 -18.40 27.79 -11.23
C ARG A 480 -19.67 27.73 -10.37
N ARG A 481 -20.46 26.66 -10.52
CA ARG A 481 -21.67 26.39 -9.70
C ARG A 481 -21.30 26.26 -8.22
N LEU A 482 -20.29 25.45 -7.91
CA LEU A 482 -19.80 25.24 -6.54
C LEU A 482 -19.22 26.50 -5.89
N LYS A 483 -18.79 27.48 -6.69
CA LYS A 483 -18.33 28.81 -6.23
C LYS A 483 -19.44 29.86 -6.12
N GLY A 484 -20.67 29.55 -6.51
CA GLY A 484 -21.79 30.49 -6.46
C GLY A 484 -21.90 31.45 -7.64
N GLU A 485 -21.13 31.25 -8.71
CA GLU A 485 -21.17 32.14 -9.89
C GLU A 485 -22.53 32.09 -10.62
N ASN A 486 -23.30 31.02 -10.43
CA ASN A 486 -24.64 30.83 -10.98
C ASN A 486 -25.77 31.20 -9.99
N GLY A 487 -25.43 31.83 -8.87
CA GLY A 487 -26.35 32.18 -7.79
C GLY A 487 -26.36 31.20 -6.62
N VAL A 488 -26.90 31.65 -5.50
CA VAL A 488 -26.83 30.97 -4.20
C VAL A 488 -27.62 29.66 -4.19
N ALA A 489 -28.81 29.63 -4.79
CA ALA A 489 -29.67 28.44 -4.80
C ALA A 489 -29.01 27.27 -5.55
N ASP A 490 -28.50 27.51 -6.76
CA ASP A 490 -27.76 26.51 -7.55
C ASP A 490 -26.48 26.04 -6.82
N CYS A 491 -25.80 26.97 -6.13
CA CYS A 491 -24.62 26.63 -5.34
C CYS A 491 -24.95 25.69 -4.17
N LYS A 492 -26.02 25.98 -3.41
CA LYS A 492 -26.48 25.14 -2.31
C LYS A 492 -26.90 23.75 -2.80
N GLU A 493 -27.55 23.66 -3.98
CA GLU A 493 -27.88 22.38 -4.62
C GLU A 493 -26.61 21.59 -4.98
N ALA A 494 -25.68 22.21 -5.72
CA ALA A 494 -24.42 21.57 -6.15
C ALA A 494 -23.54 21.12 -4.97
N LEU A 495 -23.48 21.92 -3.90
CA LEU A 495 -22.78 21.55 -2.66
C LEU A 495 -23.47 20.41 -1.93
N SER A 496 -24.81 20.37 -1.91
CA SER A 496 -25.55 19.24 -1.32
C SER A 496 -25.27 17.93 -2.07
N THR A 497 -25.23 17.99 -3.41
CA THR A 497 -24.81 16.87 -4.27
C THR A 497 -23.38 16.42 -3.96
N LEU A 498 -22.41 17.34 -4.00
CA LEU A 498 -21.01 17.01 -3.72
C LEU A 498 -20.82 16.45 -2.31
N GLY A 499 -21.47 17.04 -1.31
CA GLY A 499 -21.45 16.58 0.08
C GLY A 499 -21.98 15.16 0.22
N SER A 500 -23.11 14.84 -0.43
CA SER A 500 -23.69 13.48 -0.42
C SER A 500 -22.76 12.44 -1.07
N VAL A 501 -22.15 12.79 -2.20
CA VAL A 501 -21.17 11.93 -2.88
C VAL A 501 -19.93 11.70 -2.01
N LEU A 502 -19.40 12.75 -1.36
CA LEU A 502 -18.28 12.62 -0.43
C LEU A 502 -18.62 11.74 0.77
N CYS A 503 -19.81 11.90 1.36
CA CYS A 503 -20.29 11.03 2.45
C CYS A 503 -20.40 9.56 2.00
N ALA A 504 -20.92 9.29 0.80
CA ALA A 504 -20.99 7.95 0.25
C ALA A 504 -19.59 7.36 0.01
N MET A 505 -18.69 8.14 -0.58
CA MET A 505 -17.32 7.71 -0.86
C MET A 505 -16.53 7.40 0.41
N VAL A 506 -16.64 8.24 1.43
CA VAL A 506 -15.99 8.02 2.74
C VAL A 506 -16.47 6.71 3.37
N ARG A 507 -17.77 6.38 3.28
CA ARG A 507 -18.31 5.09 3.76
C ARG A 507 -17.81 3.90 2.92
N LEU A 508 -17.77 4.03 1.59
CA LEU A 508 -17.27 2.98 0.70
C LEU A 508 -15.77 2.70 0.89
N MET A 509 -14.99 3.74 1.18
CA MET A 509 -13.53 3.66 1.33
C MET A 509 -13.07 3.24 2.73
N ALA A 510 -13.94 3.33 3.75
CA ALA A 510 -13.56 3.11 5.16
C ALA A 510 -12.88 1.75 5.45
N PRO A 511 -13.27 0.61 4.83
CA PRO A 511 -12.56 -0.65 5.01
C PRO A 511 -11.12 -0.65 4.46
N TYR A 512 -10.84 0.20 3.47
CA TYR A 512 -9.57 0.23 2.74
C TYR A 512 -8.62 1.29 3.29
N THR A 513 -9.13 2.49 3.55
CA THR A 513 -8.36 3.67 3.97
C THR A 513 -8.95 4.29 5.25
N PRO A 514 -8.94 3.55 6.38
CA PRO A 514 -9.69 3.91 7.59
C PRO A 514 -9.30 5.29 8.15
N PHE A 515 -8.02 5.66 8.12
CA PHE A 515 -7.55 6.88 8.77
C PHE A 515 -7.98 8.15 8.04
N LEU A 516 -7.81 8.19 6.71
CA LEU A 516 -8.24 9.31 5.87
C LEU A 516 -9.77 9.48 5.90
N THR A 517 -10.50 8.35 5.85
CA THR A 517 -11.97 8.38 5.90
C THR A 517 -12.48 8.88 7.24
N GLU A 518 -11.88 8.47 8.35
CA GLU A 518 -12.24 8.94 9.69
C GLU A 518 -12.00 10.45 9.81
N LYS A 519 -10.86 10.94 9.30
CA LYS A 519 -10.54 12.38 9.31
C LYS A 519 -11.56 13.21 8.52
N MET A 520 -11.97 12.74 7.34
CA MET A 520 -12.97 13.43 6.51
C MET A 520 -14.37 13.34 7.14
N PHE A 521 -14.74 12.16 7.66
CA PHE A 521 -16.04 11.92 8.28
C PHE A 521 -16.31 12.84 9.48
N LYS A 522 -15.32 13.06 10.35
CA LYS A 522 -15.47 13.92 11.53
C LYS A 522 -15.96 15.33 11.22
N ASN A 523 -15.62 15.88 10.06
CA ASN A 523 -16.09 17.18 9.60
C ASN A 523 -17.40 17.07 8.82
N LEU A 524 -17.50 16.08 7.91
CA LEU A 524 -18.71 15.86 7.12
C LEU A 524 -19.94 15.61 7.99
N ARG A 525 -19.80 14.86 9.09
CA ARG A 525 -20.92 14.55 9.99
C ARG A 525 -21.56 15.82 10.58
N LEU A 526 -20.78 16.88 10.82
CA LEU A 526 -21.27 18.16 11.36
C LEU A 526 -22.19 18.90 10.39
N LEU A 527 -22.13 18.56 9.10
CA LEU A 527 -22.94 19.15 8.04
C LEU A 527 -24.18 18.29 7.70
N THR A 528 -24.31 17.13 8.35
CA THR A 528 -25.38 16.15 8.13
C THR A 528 -26.14 15.88 9.44
N LYS A 529 -27.22 15.07 9.37
CA LYS A 529 -27.98 14.64 10.56
C LYS A 529 -27.37 13.42 11.28
N LYS A 530 -26.11 13.06 11.01
CA LYS A 530 -25.48 11.87 11.59
C LYS A 530 -24.88 12.15 12.96
N HIS A 531 -25.11 11.24 13.89
CA HIS A 531 -24.71 11.39 15.28
C HIS A 531 -23.53 10.48 15.65
N GLU A 532 -23.19 9.51 14.79
CA GLU A 532 -22.13 8.55 15.06
C GLU A 532 -20.77 9.23 15.25
N MET A 533 -20.01 8.72 16.21
CA MET A 533 -18.73 9.30 16.61
C MET A 533 -17.59 9.01 15.65
N SER A 534 -17.68 7.90 14.92
CA SER A 534 -16.68 7.41 13.97
C SER A 534 -17.37 6.83 12.74
N ILE A 535 -16.69 6.90 11.59
CA ILE A 535 -17.18 6.26 10.35
C ILE A 535 -17.32 4.75 10.52
N HIS A 536 -16.53 4.15 11.41
CA HIS A 536 -16.50 2.71 11.64
C HIS A 536 -17.73 2.19 12.41
N PHE A 537 -18.57 3.09 12.94
CA PHE A 537 -19.86 2.74 13.54
C PHE A 537 -21.02 2.93 12.56
N VAL A 538 -20.74 3.39 11.33
CA VAL A 538 -21.76 3.64 10.30
C VAL A 538 -21.87 2.42 9.40
N LEU A 539 -23.11 1.95 9.18
CA LEU A 539 -23.36 0.84 8.26
C LEU A 539 -22.89 1.14 6.83
N PHE A 540 -22.43 0.10 6.14
CA PHE A 540 -22.07 0.19 4.73
C PHE A 540 -23.27 0.68 3.90
N PRO A 541 -23.08 1.58 2.91
CA PRO A 541 -24.20 2.20 2.21
C PRO A 541 -25.09 1.16 1.50
N LEU A 542 -26.40 1.42 1.52
CA LEU A 542 -27.39 0.71 0.74
C LEU A 542 -27.66 1.50 -0.55
N PRO A 543 -27.60 0.84 -1.72
CA PRO A 543 -27.82 1.52 -2.99
C PRO A 543 -29.29 1.91 -3.14
N LYS A 544 -29.53 3.11 -3.65
CA LYS A 544 -30.86 3.65 -3.93
C LYS A 544 -31.17 3.48 -5.41
N SER A 545 -31.82 2.38 -5.77
CA SER A 545 -32.15 2.05 -7.17
C SER A 545 -32.88 3.17 -7.91
N ARG A 546 -33.70 3.97 -7.21
CA ARG A 546 -34.43 5.12 -7.79
C ARG A 546 -33.52 6.23 -8.36
N LEU A 547 -32.27 6.31 -7.90
CA LEU A 547 -31.31 7.32 -8.38
C LEU A 547 -30.42 6.77 -9.50
N VAL A 548 -30.53 5.47 -9.82
CA VAL A 548 -29.74 4.86 -10.90
C VAL A 548 -30.41 5.17 -12.23
N ASN A 549 -29.70 5.92 -13.06
CA ASN A 549 -30.04 6.22 -14.45
C ASN A 549 -28.88 5.75 -15.35
N LYS A 550 -29.05 4.63 -16.03
CA LYS A 550 -28.01 4.07 -16.92
C LYS A 550 -27.84 4.84 -18.22
N GLN A 551 -28.87 5.54 -18.68
CA GLN A 551 -28.80 6.35 -19.88
C GLN A 551 -27.90 7.57 -19.65
N ILE A 552 -28.04 8.26 -18.51
CA ILE A 552 -27.17 9.42 -18.20
C ILE A 552 -25.72 9.01 -17.93
N GLU A 553 -25.49 7.83 -17.33
CA GLU A 553 -24.14 7.27 -17.17
C GLU A 553 -23.46 7.04 -18.53
N LEU A 554 -24.18 6.42 -19.48
CA LEU A 554 -23.68 6.18 -20.83
C LEU A 554 -23.47 7.48 -21.62
N ALA A 555 -24.40 8.45 -21.49
CA ALA A 555 -24.30 9.74 -22.15
C ALA A 555 -23.06 10.52 -21.70
N VAL A 556 -22.76 10.53 -20.38
CA VAL A 556 -21.56 11.16 -19.85
C VAL A 556 -20.29 10.41 -20.28
N GLU A 557 -20.30 9.07 -20.32
CA GLU A 557 -19.17 8.30 -20.86
C GLU A 557 -18.87 8.65 -22.33
N LYS A 558 -19.91 8.83 -23.15
CA LYS A 558 -19.77 9.31 -24.54
C LYS A 558 -19.22 10.74 -24.58
N MET A 559 -19.75 11.65 -23.75
CA MET A 559 -19.23 13.03 -23.64
C MET A 559 -17.74 13.04 -23.26
N GLN A 560 -17.34 12.24 -22.26
CA GLN A 560 -15.95 12.09 -21.83
C GLN A 560 -15.07 11.61 -22.99
N THR A 561 -15.52 10.60 -23.73
CA THR A 561 -14.84 10.06 -24.90
C THR A 561 -14.64 11.14 -25.97
N VAL A 562 -15.66 11.96 -26.26
CA VAL A 562 -15.55 13.08 -27.23
C VAL A 562 -14.49 14.08 -26.78
N ILE A 563 -14.49 14.47 -25.51
CA ILE A 563 -13.52 15.44 -24.96
C ILE A 563 -12.10 14.85 -24.99
N GLU A 564 -11.91 13.59 -24.62
CA GLU A 564 -10.62 12.92 -24.66
C GLU A 564 -10.08 12.80 -26.08
N LEU A 565 -10.90 12.34 -27.03
CA LEU A 565 -10.52 12.26 -28.44
C LEU A 565 -10.20 13.66 -29.01
N GLY A 566 -10.99 14.67 -28.66
CA GLY A 566 -10.71 16.04 -29.06
C GLY A 566 -9.36 16.55 -28.54
N ARG A 567 -9.04 16.29 -27.26
CA ARG A 567 -7.72 16.63 -26.68
C ARG A 567 -6.59 15.87 -27.38
N ILE A 568 -6.75 14.57 -27.64
CA ILE A 568 -5.77 13.74 -28.36
C ILE A 568 -5.49 14.30 -29.76
N ILE A 569 -6.52 14.71 -30.49
CA ILE A 569 -6.36 15.27 -31.84
C ILE A 569 -5.64 16.63 -31.76
N ARG A 570 -6.00 17.48 -30.79
CA ARG A 570 -5.31 18.76 -30.56
C ARG A 570 -3.84 18.54 -30.25
N ASP A 571 -3.50 17.58 -29.39
CA ASP A 571 -2.11 17.26 -29.04
C ASP A 571 -1.35 16.71 -30.25
N ARG A 572 -1.96 15.81 -31.04
CA ARG A 572 -1.37 15.28 -32.30
C ARG A 572 -1.10 16.36 -33.33
N LYS A 573 -1.93 17.39 -33.37
CA LYS A 573 -1.75 18.57 -34.23
C LYS A 573 -0.97 19.70 -33.56
N THR A 574 -0.50 19.47 -32.33
CA THR A 574 0.29 20.42 -31.55
C THR A 574 -0.42 21.75 -31.35
N ILE A 575 -1.75 21.73 -31.18
CA ILE A 575 -2.60 22.90 -30.98
C ILE A 575 -2.96 23.02 -29.48
N PRO A 576 -2.34 23.95 -28.73
CA PRO A 576 -2.64 24.13 -27.31
C PRO A 576 -4.11 24.45 -27.05
N ILE A 577 -4.70 23.89 -25.99
CA ILE A 577 -6.12 24.10 -25.59
C ILE A 577 -6.49 25.59 -25.45
N LYS A 578 -5.53 26.45 -25.09
CA LYS A 578 -5.76 27.90 -24.92
C LYS A 578 -6.27 28.61 -26.18
N TYR A 579 -5.99 28.09 -27.38
CA TYR A 579 -6.48 28.66 -28.63
C TYR A 579 -7.90 28.16 -28.91
N PRO A 580 -8.91 29.05 -29.04
CA PRO A 580 -10.23 28.60 -29.42
C PRO A 580 -10.18 28.00 -30.83
N LEU A 581 -10.99 26.97 -31.11
CA LEU A 581 -11.19 26.42 -32.45
C LEU A 581 -12.61 26.72 -32.95
N LYS A 582 -12.79 26.84 -34.27
CA LYS A 582 -14.09 27.23 -34.85
C LYS A 582 -15.18 26.24 -34.47
N GLU A 583 -14.94 24.97 -34.75
CA GLU A 583 -15.91 23.92 -34.53
C GLU A 583 -15.23 22.58 -34.27
N VAL A 584 -15.96 21.70 -33.57
CA VAL A 584 -15.66 20.27 -33.51
C VAL A 584 -16.82 19.50 -34.12
N ILE A 585 -16.51 18.53 -34.98
CA ILE A 585 -17.49 17.67 -35.63
C ILE A 585 -17.40 16.30 -34.94
N VAL A 586 -18.50 15.95 -34.27
CA VAL A 586 -18.64 14.71 -33.53
C VAL A 586 -19.52 13.77 -34.33
N ILE A 587 -18.90 12.73 -34.88
CA ILE A 587 -19.60 11.77 -35.73
C ILE A 587 -20.00 10.56 -34.90
N LEU A 588 -21.29 10.39 -34.68
CA LEU A 588 -21.88 9.33 -33.86
C LEU A 588 -22.51 8.24 -34.74
N ASP A 589 -22.71 7.06 -34.18
CA ASP A 589 -23.19 5.90 -34.95
C ASP A 589 -24.71 5.94 -35.20
N SER A 590 -25.48 6.59 -34.32
CA SER A 590 -26.93 6.69 -34.46
C SER A 590 -27.46 8.07 -34.05
N HIS A 591 -28.66 8.41 -34.55
CA HIS A 591 -29.37 9.61 -34.09
C HIS A 591 -29.73 9.54 -32.60
N ASN A 592 -29.93 8.35 -32.04
CA ASN A 592 -30.15 8.18 -30.60
C ASN A 592 -28.92 8.62 -29.78
N ASP A 593 -27.72 8.31 -30.26
CA ASP A 593 -26.48 8.77 -29.60
C ASP A 593 -26.35 10.30 -29.62
N ILE A 594 -26.79 10.94 -30.72
CA ILE A 594 -26.83 12.42 -30.80
C ILE A 594 -27.75 12.95 -29.70
N THR A 595 -28.98 12.45 -29.62
CA THR A 595 -29.96 12.94 -28.63
C THR A 595 -29.51 12.72 -27.18
N GLU A 596 -28.66 11.72 -26.92
CA GLU A 596 -28.10 11.47 -25.59
C GLU A 596 -26.94 12.42 -25.23
N VAL A 597 -26.08 12.79 -26.18
CA VAL A 597 -24.86 13.59 -25.95
C VAL A 597 -25.12 15.09 -26.09
N GLU A 598 -26.05 15.49 -26.96
CA GLU A 598 -26.41 16.88 -27.23
C GLU A 598 -26.72 17.71 -25.97
N PRO A 599 -27.42 17.19 -24.93
CA PRO A 599 -27.63 17.93 -23.67
C PRO A 599 -26.34 18.34 -22.95
N PHE A 600 -25.21 17.69 -23.27
CA PHE A 600 -23.89 17.96 -22.70
C PHE A 600 -22.99 18.83 -23.58
N GLU A 601 -23.50 19.37 -24.69
CA GLU A 601 -22.74 20.19 -25.66
C GLU A 601 -21.93 21.29 -24.98
N LYS A 602 -22.54 21.99 -24.01
CA LYS A 602 -21.88 23.07 -23.25
C LYS A 602 -20.56 22.62 -22.64
N TYR A 603 -20.53 21.43 -22.03
CA TYR A 603 -19.32 20.89 -21.39
C TYR A 603 -18.25 20.53 -22.41
N ILE A 604 -18.65 19.95 -23.56
CA ILE A 604 -17.74 19.66 -24.67
C ILE A 604 -17.11 20.95 -25.19
N ARG A 605 -17.94 21.98 -25.40
CA ARG A 605 -17.53 23.29 -25.89
C ARG A 605 -16.52 23.97 -24.98
N GLU A 606 -16.79 23.99 -23.68
CA GLU A 606 -15.92 24.59 -22.66
C GLU A 606 -14.61 23.81 -22.50
N GLU A 607 -14.65 22.48 -22.48
CA GLU A 607 -13.45 21.64 -22.25
C GLU A 607 -12.53 21.53 -23.46
N LEU A 608 -13.08 21.58 -24.68
CA LEU A 608 -12.30 21.61 -25.91
C LEU A 608 -11.96 23.02 -26.39
N ASN A 609 -12.51 24.06 -25.75
CA ASN A 609 -12.38 25.46 -26.16
C ASN A 609 -12.69 25.64 -27.66
N VAL A 610 -13.92 25.32 -28.05
CA VAL A 610 -14.43 25.46 -29.43
C VAL A 610 -15.60 26.46 -29.45
N LYS A 611 -15.86 27.14 -30.58
CA LYS A 611 -17.02 28.06 -30.71
C LYS A 611 -18.33 27.30 -30.92
N SER A 612 -18.34 26.23 -31.73
CA SER A 612 -19.51 25.36 -31.95
C SER A 612 -19.18 23.86 -31.90
N VAL A 613 -20.19 23.05 -31.64
CA VAL A 613 -20.13 21.58 -31.71
C VAL A 613 -21.18 21.11 -32.72
N ILE A 614 -20.78 20.30 -33.68
CA ILE A 614 -21.67 19.75 -34.71
C ILE A 614 -21.78 18.25 -34.49
N PHE A 615 -22.98 17.78 -34.18
CA PHE A 615 -23.28 16.35 -34.08
C PHE A 615 -23.84 15.85 -35.41
N THR A 616 -23.31 14.73 -35.92
CA THR A 616 -23.76 14.15 -37.19
C THR A 616 -23.59 12.63 -37.21
N THR A 617 -24.39 11.95 -38.02
CA THR A 617 -24.19 10.54 -38.38
C THR A 617 -23.55 10.37 -39.77
N ASP A 618 -23.44 11.46 -40.55
CA ASP A 618 -22.99 11.43 -41.93
C ASP A 618 -21.45 11.38 -42.01
N LYS A 619 -20.94 10.15 -42.07
CA LYS A 619 -19.50 9.86 -42.24
C LYS A 619 -19.00 10.29 -43.62
N THR A 620 -19.84 10.16 -44.65
CA THR A 620 -19.47 10.42 -46.05
C THR A 620 -19.25 11.90 -46.34
N ALA A 621 -20.06 12.79 -45.76
CA ALA A 621 -19.96 14.24 -45.94
C ALA A 621 -18.60 14.83 -45.51
N TYR A 622 -17.91 14.16 -44.59
CA TYR A 622 -16.61 14.63 -44.06
C TYR A 622 -15.43 13.77 -44.52
N GLY A 623 -15.60 12.98 -45.59
CA GLY A 623 -14.52 12.18 -46.18
C GLY A 623 -13.96 11.11 -45.25
N VAL A 624 -14.77 10.63 -44.31
CA VAL A 624 -14.34 9.70 -43.26
C VAL A 624 -14.26 8.28 -43.78
N THR A 625 -13.04 7.80 -43.98
CA THR A 625 -12.76 6.37 -44.15
C THR A 625 -12.31 5.78 -42.83
N LEU A 626 -13.14 4.90 -42.24
CA LEU A 626 -12.83 4.23 -40.98
C LEU A 626 -11.73 3.19 -41.19
N ARG A 627 -10.69 3.21 -40.36
CA ARG A 627 -9.66 2.16 -40.26
C ARG A 627 -9.51 1.73 -38.81
N ALA A 628 -9.76 0.46 -38.51
CA ALA A 628 -9.51 -0.13 -37.20
C ALA A 628 -8.10 -0.74 -37.13
N GLU A 629 -7.36 -0.45 -36.06
CA GLU A 629 -6.09 -1.10 -35.74
C GLU A 629 -6.19 -1.63 -34.30
N PRO A 630 -6.27 -2.95 -34.10
CA PRO A 630 -6.45 -3.54 -32.78
C PRO A 630 -5.11 -3.87 -32.09
N ASP A 631 -5.10 -3.83 -30.75
CA ASP A 631 -4.04 -4.42 -29.94
C ASP A 631 -4.23 -5.95 -29.84
N HIS A 632 -3.50 -6.66 -30.71
CA HIS A 632 -3.64 -8.10 -30.90
C HIS A 632 -3.32 -8.93 -29.65
N LYS A 633 -2.41 -8.46 -28.78
CA LYS A 633 -1.99 -9.23 -27.59
C LYS A 633 -3.10 -9.32 -26.54
N THR A 634 -3.94 -8.31 -26.50
CA THR A 634 -4.94 -8.14 -25.44
C THR A 634 -6.32 -8.63 -25.89
N LEU A 635 -6.67 -8.41 -27.16
CA LEU A 635 -7.99 -8.72 -27.70
C LEU A 635 -8.15 -10.21 -28.06
N GLY A 636 -7.09 -10.85 -28.57
CA GLY A 636 -7.12 -12.27 -29.01
C GLY A 636 -7.57 -13.28 -27.93
N PRO A 637 -7.00 -13.27 -26.71
CA PRO A 637 -7.36 -14.22 -25.66
C PRO A 637 -8.80 -14.08 -25.14
N ARG A 638 -9.38 -12.87 -25.27
CA ARG A 638 -10.60 -12.46 -24.56
C ARG A 638 -11.88 -12.78 -25.32
N ILE A 639 -11.85 -12.61 -26.65
CA ILE A 639 -13.03 -12.78 -27.52
C ILE A 639 -12.96 -14.01 -28.43
N LYS A 640 -11.84 -14.76 -28.41
CA LYS A 640 -11.65 -16.07 -29.08
C LYS A 640 -12.32 -16.13 -30.46
N GLY A 641 -13.33 -16.99 -30.65
CA GLY A 641 -14.02 -17.20 -31.93
C GLY A 641 -14.87 -16.02 -32.42
N GLN A 642 -15.24 -15.09 -31.54
CA GLN A 642 -15.98 -13.86 -31.92
C GLN A 642 -15.06 -12.74 -32.40
N PHE A 643 -13.73 -12.94 -32.36
CA PHE A 643 -12.76 -11.95 -32.80
C PHE A 643 -13.08 -11.38 -34.19
N LYS A 644 -13.47 -12.24 -35.13
CA LYS A 644 -13.79 -11.82 -36.51
C LYS A 644 -15.04 -10.94 -36.61
N ALA A 645 -16.05 -11.16 -35.78
CA ALA A 645 -17.30 -10.40 -35.75
C ALA A 645 -17.17 -9.07 -34.97
N VAL A 646 -16.40 -9.08 -33.87
CA VAL A 646 -16.11 -7.87 -33.08
C VAL A 646 -15.22 -6.90 -33.86
N MET A 647 -14.28 -7.42 -34.65
CA MET A 647 -13.48 -6.62 -35.60
C MET A 647 -14.33 -5.90 -36.65
N GLN A 648 -15.54 -6.39 -36.95
CA GLN A 648 -16.48 -5.76 -37.88
C GLN A 648 -17.32 -4.62 -37.26
N ALA A 649 -17.35 -4.46 -35.92
CA ALA A 649 -18.35 -3.65 -35.22
C ALA A 649 -17.85 -2.33 -34.59
N ILE A 650 -16.57 -1.95 -34.69
CA ILE A 650 -15.99 -0.86 -33.87
C ILE A 650 -15.40 0.28 -34.73
N LYS A 651 -15.94 1.52 -34.61
CA LYS A 651 -15.21 2.80 -34.37
C LYS A 651 -16.06 4.08 -34.54
N ILE A 652 -15.97 4.98 -33.56
CA ILE A 652 -16.36 6.40 -33.59
C ILE A 652 -15.19 7.25 -34.11
N LEU A 653 -15.45 8.27 -34.93
CA LEU A 653 -14.45 9.25 -35.40
C LEU A 653 -14.83 10.67 -34.97
N VAL A 654 -13.86 11.40 -34.43
CA VAL A 654 -13.97 12.84 -34.15
C VAL A 654 -13.10 13.60 -35.14
N LEU A 655 -13.66 14.62 -35.79
CA LEU A 655 -12.93 15.51 -36.70
C LEU A 655 -12.90 16.92 -36.12
N LEU A 656 -11.74 17.55 -36.13
CA LEU A 656 -11.54 18.94 -35.70
C LEU A 656 -11.20 19.80 -36.90
N SER A 657 -11.92 20.90 -37.05
CA SER A 657 -11.58 21.94 -38.02
C SER A 657 -10.38 22.73 -37.49
N ILE A 658 -9.23 22.57 -38.14
CA ILE A 658 -7.94 23.16 -37.73
C ILE A 658 -7.63 24.50 -38.40
N SER A 659 -8.54 25.02 -39.23
CA SER A 659 -8.36 26.30 -39.92
C SER A 659 -8.43 27.44 -38.90
N PRO A 660 -7.31 28.12 -38.58
CA PRO A 660 -7.32 29.24 -37.65
C PRO A 660 -7.99 30.43 -38.34
N ASP A 661 -8.87 31.11 -37.61
CA ASP A 661 -9.34 32.45 -37.95
C ASP A 661 -8.50 33.46 -37.14
N GLU A 662 -8.10 34.58 -37.75
CA GLU A 662 -7.19 35.57 -37.14
C GLU A 662 -7.70 36.05 -35.78
N GLU A 663 -9.02 36.22 -35.66
CA GLU A 663 -9.69 36.62 -34.41
C GLU A 663 -9.48 35.58 -33.28
N MET A 664 -9.38 34.29 -33.62
CA MET A 664 -9.19 33.19 -32.67
C MET A 664 -7.76 33.13 -32.14
N TYR A 665 -6.80 33.48 -32.98
CA TYR A 665 -5.40 33.58 -32.58
C TYR A 665 -5.18 34.76 -31.63
N ALA A 666 -5.82 35.90 -31.92
CA ALA A 666 -5.84 37.07 -31.06
C ALA A 666 -6.43 36.79 -29.67
N GLU A 667 -7.58 36.10 -29.58
CA GLU A 667 -8.16 35.70 -28.28
C GLU A 667 -7.21 34.77 -27.48
N GLY A 668 -6.51 33.86 -28.16
CA GLY A 668 -5.53 32.97 -27.54
C GLY A 668 -4.33 33.72 -26.92
N ILE A 669 -3.86 34.77 -27.59
CA ILE A 669 -2.82 35.67 -27.08
C ILE A 669 -3.35 36.48 -25.89
N ALA A 670 -4.58 36.99 -25.95
CA ALA A 670 -5.22 37.70 -24.83
C ALA A 670 -5.34 36.83 -23.57
N ARG A 671 -5.67 35.53 -23.72
CA ARG A 671 -5.69 34.57 -22.59
C ARG A 671 -4.30 34.31 -22.01
N GLU A 672 -3.26 34.35 -22.82
CA GLU A 672 -1.89 34.25 -22.33
C GLU A 672 -1.53 35.44 -21.45
N VAL A 673 -1.89 36.66 -21.86
CA VAL A 673 -1.75 37.88 -21.05
C VAL A 673 -2.48 37.73 -19.71
N ILE A 674 -3.75 37.31 -19.73
CA ILE A 674 -4.53 37.04 -18.50
C ILE A 674 -3.79 36.08 -17.56
N ASN A 675 -3.30 34.96 -18.10
CA ASN A 675 -2.58 33.96 -17.31
C ASN A 675 -1.28 34.51 -16.70
N ARG A 676 -0.53 35.34 -17.42
CA ARG A 676 0.69 35.98 -16.90
C ARG A 676 0.36 36.95 -15.77
N VAL A 677 -0.67 37.79 -15.95
CA VAL A 677 -1.13 38.70 -14.89
C VAL A 677 -1.60 37.92 -13.67
N GLN A 678 -2.34 36.83 -13.82
CA GLN A 678 -2.80 36.00 -12.70
C GLN A 678 -1.63 35.32 -11.95
N LYS A 679 -0.61 34.83 -12.67
CA LYS A 679 0.62 34.32 -12.05
C LYS A 679 1.34 35.42 -11.27
N LEU A 680 1.41 36.62 -11.82
CA LEU A 680 2.04 37.77 -11.18
C LEU A 680 1.26 38.22 -9.94
N ARG A 681 -0.09 38.22 -9.97
CA ARG A 681 -0.94 38.44 -8.80
C ARG A 681 -0.70 37.41 -7.70
N LYS A 682 -0.59 36.13 -8.07
CA LYS A 682 -0.27 35.06 -7.12
C LYS A 682 1.12 35.24 -6.50
N LYS A 683 2.10 35.63 -7.30
CA LYS A 683 3.47 35.96 -6.84
C LYS A 683 3.50 37.19 -5.92
N ALA A 684 2.58 38.14 -6.12
CA ALA A 684 2.37 39.31 -5.27
C ALA A 684 1.40 39.09 -4.10
N HIS A 685 0.96 37.84 -3.86
CA HIS A 685 0.03 37.49 -2.78
C HIS A 685 -1.34 38.18 -2.84
N LEU A 686 -1.75 38.65 -4.03
CA LEU A 686 -3.03 39.34 -4.23
C LEU A 686 -4.19 38.35 -4.36
N VAL A 687 -5.30 38.64 -3.67
CA VAL A 687 -6.57 37.92 -3.78
C VAL A 687 -7.53 38.64 -4.76
N PRO A 688 -8.56 37.95 -5.28
CA PRO A 688 -9.48 38.54 -6.27
C PRO A 688 -10.21 39.80 -5.81
N THR A 689 -10.37 40.02 -4.50
CA THR A 689 -11.03 41.18 -3.89
C THR A 689 -10.15 42.42 -3.79
N ASP A 690 -8.84 42.30 -4.03
CA ASP A 690 -7.91 43.41 -3.86
C ASP A 690 -8.11 44.45 -4.96
N LYS A 691 -8.29 45.72 -4.55
CA LYS A 691 -8.43 46.86 -5.45
C LYS A 691 -7.07 47.23 -6.04
N VAL A 692 -6.74 46.63 -7.19
CA VAL A 692 -5.51 46.87 -7.94
C VAL A 692 -5.81 47.26 -9.38
N VAL A 693 -4.85 47.93 -10.00
CA VAL A 693 -4.82 48.33 -11.41
C VAL A 693 -3.63 47.64 -12.04
N VAL A 694 -3.83 47.07 -13.23
CA VAL A 694 -2.78 46.39 -14.01
C VAL A 694 -2.40 47.29 -15.18
N HIS A 695 -1.16 47.73 -15.19
CA HIS A 695 -0.56 48.47 -16.30
C HIS A 695 0.31 47.54 -17.13
N TYR A 696 0.34 47.74 -18.45
CA TYR A 696 1.16 46.95 -19.36
C TYR A 696 1.89 47.81 -20.40
N MET A 697 3.09 47.38 -20.79
CA MET A 697 3.81 47.89 -21.95
C MET A 697 4.33 46.74 -22.79
N VAL A 698 4.26 46.87 -24.12
CA VAL A 698 4.77 45.88 -25.07
C VAL A 698 5.86 46.51 -25.93
N THR A 699 6.98 45.81 -26.11
CA THR A 699 8.09 46.23 -26.97
C THR A 699 8.44 45.11 -27.96
N PRO A 700 8.48 45.35 -29.29
CA PRO A 700 8.19 46.61 -29.99
C PRO A 700 6.67 46.91 -30.14
N PRO A 701 6.27 48.19 -30.30
CA PRO A 701 4.85 48.59 -30.41
C PRO A 701 4.14 48.03 -31.65
N GLU A 702 4.89 47.69 -32.70
CA GLU A 702 4.41 47.12 -33.96
C GLU A 702 4.05 45.62 -33.84
N SER A 703 4.29 45.01 -32.68
CA SER A 703 4.10 43.57 -32.49
C SER A 703 2.62 43.17 -32.43
N GLU A 704 2.33 41.95 -32.87
CA GLU A 704 1.00 41.33 -32.76
C GLU A 704 0.47 41.37 -31.31
N LEU A 705 1.36 41.18 -30.32
CA LEU A 705 1.03 41.25 -28.90
C LEU A 705 0.53 42.64 -28.47
N ALA A 706 1.11 43.72 -29.01
CA ALA A 706 0.69 45.09 -28.72
C ALA A 706 -0.71 45.35 -29.29
N SER A 707 -0.94 44.96 -30.55
CA SER A 707 -2.24 45.07 -31.22
C SER A 707 -3.33 44.31 -30.45
N VAL A 708 -3.08 43.05 -30.10
CA VAL A 708 -4.03 42.21 -29.36
C VAL A 708 -4.29 42.76 -27.95
N SER A 709 -3.25 43.16 -27.21
CA SER A 709 -3.42 43.68 -25.85
C SER A 709 -4.28 44.94 -25.84
N LYS A 710 -4.16 45.78 -26.87
CA LYS A 710 -4.97 46.98 -27.06
C LYS A 710 -6.41 46.64 -27.45
N GLN A 711 -6.61 45.81 -28.48
CA GLN A 711 -7.92 45.39 -28.96
C GLN A 711 -8.74 44.65 -27.89
N PHE A 712 -8.11 43.80 -27.08
CA PHE A 712 -8.78 42.97 -26.05
C PHE A 712 -8.70 43.58 -24.64
N THR A 713 -8.43 44.88 -24.51
CA THR A 713 -8.26 45.55 -23.20
C THR A 713 -9.45 45.29 -22.25
N GLU A 714 -10.68 45.47 -22.74
CA GLU A 714 -11.89 45.30 -21.94
C GLU A 714 -12.15 43.82 -21.58
N TYR A 715 -11.88 42.90 -22.50
CA TYR A 715 -11.96 41.46 -22.26
C TYR A 715 -10.97 41.00 -21.18
N ILE A 716 -9.71 41.44 -21.30
CA ILE A 716 -8.65 41.14 -20.32
C ILE A 716 -9.01 41.75 -18.96
N GLY A 717 -9.43 43.01 -18.92
CA GLY A 717 -9.84 43.69 -17.68
C GLY A 717 -11.01 42.99 -16.98
N THR A 718 -12.04 42.61 -17.74
CA THR A 718 -13.22 41.88 -17.22
C THR A 718 -12.82 40.52 -16.65
N ALA A 719 -12.00 39.75 -17.39
CA ALA A 719 -11.52 38.45 -16.94
C ALA A 719 -10.64 38.53 -15.68
N LEU A 720 -9.87 39.60 -15.53
CA LEU A 720 -9.04 39.85 -14.35
C LEU A 720 -9.83 40.48 -13.18
N LYS A 721 -11.04 40.98 -13.44
CA LYS A 721 -11.87 41.80 -12.54
C LYS A 721 -11.15 43.07 -12.04
N VAL A 722 -10.22 43.59 -12.84
CA VAL A 722 -9.42 44.77 -12.51
C VAL A 722 -9.16 45.59 -13.78
N PRO A 723 -8.98 46.92 -13.69
CA PRO A 723 -8.63 47.73 -14.85
C PRO A 723 -7.29 47.28 -15.45
N PHE A 724 -7.26 47.07 -16.77
CA PHE A 724 -6.09 46.72 -17.56
C PHE A 724 -5.76 47.89 -18.49
N ILE A 725 -4.63 48.56 -18.29
CA ILE A 725 -4.36 49.89 -18.87
C ILE A 725 -2.99 49.91 -19.56
N GLU A 726 -2.92 50.47 -20.77
CA GLU A 726 -1.66 50.66 -21.50
C GLU A 726 -0.80 51.76 -20.83
N GLY A 727 0.48 51.49 -20.62
CA GLY A 727 1.47 52.43 -20.06
C GLY A 727 2.35 51.83 -18.97
N PRO A 728 3.42 52.53 -18.54
CA PRO A 728 4.36 52.03 -17.52
C PRO A 728 3.74 51.82 -16.13
N GLY A 729 2.57 52.44 -15.89
CA GLY A 729 1.98 52.60 -14.56
C GLY A 729 2.70 53.67 -13.74
N PRO A 730 2.06 54.21 -12.69
CA PRO A 730 2.70 55.18 -11.81
C PRO A 730 3.88 54.53 -11.06
N ASP A 731 4.92 55.32 -10.75
CA ASP A 731 6.02 54.86 -9.87
C ASP A 731 5.63 54.84 -8.39
N SER A 732 4.57 55.56 -8.02
CA SER A 732 3.96 55.49 -6.70
C SER A 732 2.95 54.34 -6.62
N LYS A 733 2.90 53.64 -5.48
CA LYS A 733 1.96 52.52 -5.18
C LYS A 733 2.12 51.25 -6.04
N VAL A 734 3.33 50.97 -6.53
CA VAL A 734 3.65 49.72 -7.26
C VAL A 734 3.74 48.54 -6.27
N ILE A 735 3.00 47.46 -6.56
CA ILE A 735 3.00 46.22 -5.78
C ILE A 735 4.06 45.25 -6.32
N ILE A 736 4.05 45.03 -7.64
CA ILE A 736 5.02 44.16 -8.32
C ILE A 736 5.17 44.57 -9.79
N ARG A 737 6.39 44.42 -10.34
CA ARG A 737 6.71 44.59 -11.76
C ARG A 737 7.43 43.35 -12.27
N GLU A 738 7.09 42.88 -13.46
CA GLU A 738 7.77 41.78 -14.12
C GLU A 738 7.79 42.00 -15.64
N SER A 739 8.91 41.67 -16.28
CA SER A 739 9.08 41.72 -17.74
C SER A 739 9.21 40.30 -18.26
N LEU A 740 8.44 39.95 -19.29
CA LEU A 740 8.29 38.58 -19.78
C LEU A 740 8.29 38.57 -21.30
N GLU A 741 9.09 37.71 -21.92
CA GLU A 741 8.99 37.46 -23.36
C GLU A 741 7.74 36.61 -23.68
N VAL A 742 6.98 37.05 -24.67
CA VAL A 742 5.83 36.34 -25.25
C VAL A 742 6.02 36.33 -26.76
N LYS A 743 6.46 35.18 -27.30
CA LYS A 743 6.96 35.04 -28.69
C LYS A 743 8.08 36.06 -28.98
N ASP A 744 7.86 36.98 -29.92
CA ASP A 744 8.85 37.94 -30.44
C ASP A 744 8.70 39.35 -29.81
N ALA A 745 7.97 39.48 -28.70
CA ALA A 745 7.73 40.75 -28.03
C ALA A 745 7.90 40.64 -26.49
N GLU A 746 8.43 41.69 -25.88
CA GLU A 746 8.56 41.83 -24.43
C GLU A 746 7.30 42.48 -23.84
N LEU A 747 6.63 41.78 -22.93
CA LEU A 747 5.50 42.26 -22.15
C LEU A 747 5.96 42.65 -20.73
N LYS A 748 5.93 43.95 -20.43
CA LYS A 748 6.14 44.48 -19.08
C LYS A 748 4.80 44.69 -18.39
N ILE A 749 4.62 44.08 -17.23
CA ILE A 749 3.39 44.19 -16.43
C ILE A 749 3.73 44.87 -15.09
N THR A 750 3.01 45.94 -14.77
CA THR A 750 3.08 46.65 -13.49
C THR A 750 1.73 46.54 -12.80
N ILE A 751 1.68 45.98 -11.59
CA ILE A 751 0.45 45.99 -10.76
C ILE A 751 0.60 47.06 -9.69
N SER A 752 -0.35 47.99 -9.62
CA SER A 752 -0.36 49.11 -8.65
C SER A 752 -1.71 49.20 -7.93
N GLY A 753 -1.75 49.62 -6.66
CA GLY A 753 -3.02 49.73 -5.92
C GLY A 753 -2.87 50.21 -4.49
N GLU A 754 -4.00 50.49 -3.82
CA GLU A 754 -4.05 50.83 -2.40
C GLU A 754 -4.07 49.56 -1.54
N VAL A 755 -3.00 48.77 -1.63
CA VAL A 755 -2.71 47.74 -0.65
C VAL A 755 -1.54 48.25 0.17
N GLY A 756 -1.82 48.62 1.42
CA GLY A 756 -0.85 49.14 2.38
C GLY A 756 0.14 48.08 2.84
N LEU A 757 1.03 47.65 1.96
CA LEU A 757 2.31 47.06 2.33
C LEU A 757 3.24 48.22 2.63
N SER A 758 3.29 48.63 3.91
CA SER A 758 4.36 49.51 4.37
C SER A 758 5.70 48.86 4.06
N GLY A 759 6.63 49.65 3.50
CA GLY A 759 7.96 49.21 3.09
C GLY A 759 8.72 48.46 4.18
N VAL A 760 9.80 47.82 3.75
CA VAL A 760 10.75 47.05 4.58
C VAL A 760 11.22 47.90 5.77
N ALA A 761 10.51 47.81 6.89
CA ALA A 761 10.95 48.36 8.16
C ALA A 761 12.00 47.40 8.71
N THR A 762 13.20 47.92 9.00
CA THR A 762 14.33 47.16 9.57
C THR A 762 14.14 46.81 11.05
N GLN A 763 13.10 47.33 11.70
CA GLN A 763 12.78 47.12 13.11
C GLN A 763 11.36 46.51 13.26
N PRO A 764 11.15 45.58 14.23
CA PRO A 764 9.85 44.99 14.50
C PRO A 764 8.85 46.01 15.05
N PHE A 765 7.56 45.86 14.71
CA PHE A 765 6.50 46.71 15.28
C PHE A 765 6.24 46.45 16.77
N CYS A 766 6.65 45.29 17.27
CA CYS A 766 6.46 44.86 18.65
C CYS A 766 7.78 44.93 19.42
N GLN A 767 7.70 45.24 20.72
CA GLN A 767 8.85 45.09 21.61
C GLN A 767 9.31 43.63 21.68
N PHE A 768 10.62 43.42 21.78
CA PHE A 768 11.22 42.08 21.78
C PHE A 768 12.45 41.99 22.69
N VAL A 769 12.88 40.76 22.99
CA VAL A 769 14.19 40.44 23.57
C VAL A 769 14.84 39.36 22.72
N ASN A 770 16.17 39.36 22.65
CA ASN A 770 16.90 38.22 22.11
C ASN A 770 17.28 37.26 23.24
N VAL A 771 17.28 35.97 22.96
CA VAL A 771 17.59 34.92 23.93
C VAL A 771 18.72 34.05 23.41
N TYR A 772 19.72 33.80 24.26
CA TYR A 772 20.87 32.94 23.97
C TYR A 772 20.98 31.83 24.99
N LEU A 773 21.08 30.59 24.54
CA LEU A 773 21.47 29.48 25.39
C LEU A 773 22.98 29.53 25.65
N CYS A 774 23.36 29.60 26.92
CA CYS A 774 24.75 29.68 27.34
C CYS A 774 25.14 28.41 28.09
N GLY A 775 25.75 27.48 27.38
CA GLY A 775 26.12 26.16 27.91
C GLY A 775 24.96 25.17 28.03
N ILE A 776 23.85 25.42 27.31
CA ILE A 776 22.70 24.52 27.19
C ILE A 776 22.52 24.16 25.72
N GLU A 777 22.43 22.87 25.41
CA GLU A 777 22.09 22.41 24.06
C GLU A 777 20.56 22.38 23.85
N PRO A 778 20.04 22.87 22.71
CA PRO A 778 18.64 22.74 22.34
C PRO A 778 18.22 21.27 22.24
N ARG A 779 16.93 20.97 22.42
CA ARG A 779 16.39 19.59 22.36
C ARG A 779 15.18 19.50 21.43
N TYR A 780 14.67 18.28 21.24
CA TYR A 780 13.46 17.97 20.47
C TYR A 780 13.48 18.46 19.00
N GLY A 781 14.63 18.34 18.34
CA GLY A 781 14.77 18.64 16.91
C GLY A 781 15.02 20.12 16.58
N VAL A 782 15.12 20.98 17.59
CA VAL A 782 15.58 22.37 17.47
C VAL A 782 17.10 22.39 17.34
N THR A 783 17.65 23.23 16.46
CA THR A 783 19.10 23.29 16.21
C THR A 783 19.74 24.62 16.60
N GLY A 784 18.99 25.72 16.63
CA GLY A 784 19.49 27.04 16.96
C GLY A 784 19.65 27.28 18.46
N THR A 785 20.78 27.89 18.85
CA THR A 785 21.12 28.26 20.23
C THR A 785 20.81 29.71 20.58
N ALA A 786 20.29 30.48 19.62
CA ALA A 786 19.87 31.85 19.81
C ALA A 786 18.56 32.12 19.06
N GLY A 787 17.71 32.99 19.59
CA GLY A 787 16.40 33.32 19.03
C GLY A 787 15.87 34.65 19.56
N SER A 788 14.65 35.03 19.17
CA SER A 788 14.02 36.27 19.66
C SER A 788 12.64 35.98 20.21
N VAL A 789 12.24 36.65 21.29
CA VAL A 789 10.90 36.52 21.89
C VAL A 789 10.24 37.89 21.89
N LEU A 790 8.99 37.96 21.43
CA LEU A 790 8.21 39.20 21.45
C LEU A 790 7.65 39.42 22.86
N LEU A 791 7.86 40.61 23.40
CA LEU A 791 7.32 41.02 24.71
C LEU A 791 5.84 41.41 24.63
N GLU A 792 5.36 41.73 23.44
CA GLU A 792 3.98 42.08 23.13
C GLU A 792 3.66 41.61 21.70
N ASN A 793 2.44 41.16 21.44
CA ASN A 793 1.97 40.90 20.08
C ASN A 793 0.44 40.68 20.08
N PRO A 794 -0.37 41.51 19.39
CA PRO A 794 -0.02 42.73 18.65
C PRO A 794 0.69 43.82 19.48
N ALA A 795 1.29 44.81 18.81
CA ALA A 795 1.94 45.96 19.44
C ALA A 795 0.96 46.69 20.39
N GLY A 796 1.38 46.95 21.62
CA GLY A 796 0.57 47.53 22.69
C GLY A 796 -0.41 46.56 23.37
N LYS A 797 -0.34 45.24 23.08
CA LYS A 797 -1.27 44.22 23.61
C LYS A 797 -0.55 42.92 24.00
N ASN A 798 -1.21 42.12 24.83
CA ASN A 798 -0.73 40.80 25.26
C ASN A 798 0.70 40.82 25.84
N PHE A 799 1.00 41.81 26.68
CA PHE A 799 2.30 41.91 27.34
C PHE A 799 2.66 40.63 28.08
N LEU A 800 3.89 40.20 27.87
CA LEU A 800 4.43 38.95 28.36
C LEU A 800 5.11 39.19 29.72
N ASN A 801 4.69 38.41 30.73
CA ASN A 801 5.27 38.43 32.08
C ASN A 801 6.45 37.46 32.20
N LEU A 802 7.22 37.51 33.29
CA LEU A 802 8.42 36.70 33.46
C LEU A 802 8.15 35.20 33.41
N GLN A 803 7.00 34.75 33.93
CA GLN A 803 6.60 33.34 33.88
C GLN A 803 6.35 32.88 32.43
N LYS A 804 5.60 33.67 31.65
CA LYS A 804 5.36 33.39 30.23
C LYS A 804 6.63 33.47 29.41
N LEU A 805 7.56 34.39 29.73
CA LEU A 805 8.89 34.43 29.10
C LEU A 805 9.63 33.11 29.25
N ARG A 806 9.61 32.53 30.45
CA ARG A 806 10.22 31.23 30.69
C ARG A 806 9.56 30.13 29.85
N SER A 807 8.24 30.11 29.80
CA SER A 807 7.49 29.16 28.96
C SER A 807 7.82 29.30 27.48
N GLU A 808 7.88 30.52 26.94
CA GLU A 808 8.27 30.77 25.55
C GLU A 808 9.71 30.33 25.28
N ILE A 809 10.65 30.60 26.18
CA ILE A 809 12.06 30.15 26.05
C ILE A 809 12.15 28.62 26.04
N GLU A 810 11.39 27.95 26.90
CA GLU A 810 11.39 26.49 26.96
C GLU A 810 10.82 25.86 25.69
N VAL A 811 9.71 26.40 25.16
CA VAL A 811 9.14 25.95 23.89
C VAL A 811 10.10 26.25 22.74
N LEU A 812 10.67 27.46 22.71
CA LEU A 812 11.55 27.93 21.65
C LEU A 812 12.78 27.05 21.46
N PHE A 813 13.39 26.60 22.57
CA PHE A 813 14.62 25.80 22.54
C PHE A 813 14.43 24.32 22.89
N GLY A 814 13.21 23.90 23.22
CA GLY A 814 12.91 22.54 23.67
C GLY A 814 13.50 22.18 25.04
N ILE A 815 13.83 23.15 25.89
CA ILE A 815 14.57 22.91 27.16
C ILE A 815 13.65 22.67 28.38
N HIS A 816 12.45 22.12 28.15
CA HIS A 816 11.48 21.82 29.21
C HIS A 816 12.10 21.01 30.37
N GLY A 817 11.79 21.42 31.60
CA GLY A 817 12.26 20.76 32.82
C GLY A 817 13.71 21.06 33.22
N CYS A 818 14.47 21.84 32.44
CA CYS A 818 15.83 22.25 32.82
C CYS A 818 15.78 23.33 33.91
N GLN A 819 16.65 23.21 34.93
CA GLN A 819 16.81 24.25 35.96
C GLN A 819 17.78 25.33 35.47
N TYR A 820 17.25 26.47 35.05
CA TYR A 820 18.05 27.59 34.54
C TYR A 820 17.76 28.93 35.24
N THR A 821 18.64 29.91 34.98
CA THR A 821 18.51 31.32 35.38
C THR A 821 18.61 32.21 34.16
N LEU A 822 17.84 33.31 34.15
CA LEU A 822 17.84 34.31 33.09
C LEU A 822 18.60 35.54 33.56
N LYS A 823 19.59 35.96 32.77
CA LYS A 823 20.39 37.16 33.05
C LYS A 823 20.53 38.04 31.82
N TYR A 824 20.62 39.36 32.02
CA TYR A 824 20.96 40.30 30.94
C TYR A 824 22.47 40.26 30.61
N SER A 825 22.88 41.05 29.61
CA SER A 825 24.27 41.17 29.17
C SER A 825 25.24 41.67 30.24
N ASP A 826 24.75 42.40 31.23
CA ASP A 826 25.50 42.86 32.41
C ASP A 826 25.46 41.87 33.60
N LEU A 827 24.93 40.67 33.37
CA LEU A 827 24.72 39.60 34.36
C LEU A 827 23.69 39.93 35.47
N ALA A 828 22.93 41.01 35.35
CA ALA A 828 21.79 41.28 36.24
C ALA A 828 20.67 40.25 36.01
N ASP A 829 19.96 39.87 37.07
CA ASP A 829 18.85 38.92 36.97
C ASP A 829 17.64 39.55 36.27
N VAL A 830 16.98 38.76 35.42
CA VAL A 830 15.73 39.18 34.78
C VAL A 830 14.59 39.05 35.79
N THR A 831 14.11 40.19 36.29
CA THR A 831 12.93 40.32 37.16
C THR A 831 11.74 40.92 36.41
N GLU A 832 10.54 40.80 36.98
CA GLU A 832 9.29 41.34 36.39
C GLU A 832 9.40 42.86 36.09
N ASP A 833 10.00 43.64 37.00
CA ASP A 833 10.17 45.08 36.80
C ASP A 833 11.23 45.41 35.75
N SER A 834 12.31 44.61 35.70
CA SER A 834 13.34 44.79 34.67
C SER A 834 12.82 44.52 33.26
N LEU A 835 11.86 43.59 33.12
CA LEU A 835 11.31 43.15 31.84
C LEU A 835 10.50 44.24 31.13
N LYS A 836 9.86 45.13 31.89
CA LYS A 836 9.10 46.30 31.37
C LYS A 836 9.97 47.26 30.55
N THR A 837 11.29 47.23 30.74
CA THR A 837 12.27 48.09 30.04
C THR A 837 13.25 47.27 29.20
N ALA A 838 12.90 46.03 28.84
CA ALA A 838 13.80 45.08 28.19
C ALA A 838 13.78 45.10 26.66
N ASN A 839 13.02 46.00 26.02
CA ASN A 839 12.95 46.05 24.57
C ASN A 839 14.35 46.17 23.91
N GLY A 840 14.65 45.26 23.00
CA GLY A 840 15.92 45.18 22.27
C GLY A 840 17.10 44.68 23.12
N LYS A 841 16.90 44.28 24.37
CA LYS A 841 17.95 43.71 25.22
C LYS A 841 18.16 42.22 24.94
N ASN A 842 19.36 41.77 25.24
CA ASN A 842 19.73 40.36 25.15
C ASN A 842 19.66 39.67 26.51
N ILE A 843 19.08 38.49 26.55
CA ILE A 843 18.93 37.62 27.72
C ILE A 843 19.71 36.33 27.47
N CYS A 844 20.49 35.92 28.46
CA CYS A 844 21.21 34.65 28.48
C CYS A 844 20.57 33.66 29.44
N VAL A 845 20.46 32.42 28.98
CA VAL A 845 19.92 31.29 29.72
C VAL A 845 21.11 30.44 30.21
N PHE A 846 21.32 30.40 31.52
CA PHE A 846 22.39 29.63 32.15
C PHE A 846 21.80 28.53 33.04
N LEU A 847 22.39 27.33 33.04
CA LEU A 847 22.06 26.31 34.04
C LEU A 847 22.33 26.84 35.45
N LYS A 848 21.48 26.49 36.42
CA LYS A 848 21.65 26.92 37.81
C LYS A 848 22.99 26.50 38.41
N GLU A 849 23.53 25.36 37.99
CA GLU A 849 24.75 24.74 38.53
C GLU A 849 26.02 25.05 37.72
N ALA A 850 25.95 25.94 36.71
CA ALA A 850 27.10 26.24 35.87
C ALA A 850 28.18 27.04 36.64
N PRO A 851 29.45 26.57 36.65
CA PRO A 851 30.52 27.16 37.47
C PRO A 851 31.03 28.53 36.98
N GLU A 852 30.81 28.90 35.71
CA GLU A 852 31.10 30.24 35.18
C GLU A 852 29.98 30.71 34.24
N LYS A 853 29.39 31.89 34.51
CA LYS A 853 28.38 32.54 33.64
C LYS A 853 29.07 33.61 32.80
N LYS A 854 29.62 33.24 31.65
CA LYS A 854 30.20 34.19 30.69
C LYS A 854 29.16 34.52 29.61
N TYR A 855 28.92 35.82 29.42
CA TYR A 855 28.09 36.34 28.35
C TYR A 855 28.86 36.24 27.01
N PRO A 856 28.22 35.84 25.89
CA PRO A 856 28.87 35.79 24.58
C PRO A 856 29.43 37.16 24.16
N THR A 857 30.71 37.22 23.77
CA THR A 857 31.34 38.48 23.34
C THR A 857 30.89 38.88 21.94
N GLY A 858 30.65 40.18 21.71
CA GLY A 858 30.33 40.72 20.38
C GLY A 858 28.84 40.85 20.03
N VAL A 859 27.92 40.58 20.98
CA VAL A 859 26.48 40.76 20.75
C VAL A 859 26.05 42.22 20.97
N LYS A 860 25.39 42.82 19.96
CA LYS A 860 24.84 44.18 20.05
C LYS A 860 23.38 44.15 20.56
N ASN A 861 23.03 45.06 21.44
CA ASN A 861 21.62 45.30 21.81
C ASN A 861 20.93 46.12 20.68
N GLY A 862 19.63 45.92 20.50
CA GLY A 862 18.78 46.72 19.59
C GLY A 862 18.55 46.14 18.19
N GLU A 863 19.26 45.07 17.81
CA GLU A 863 19.01 44.33 16.56
C GLU A 863 18.35 42.99 16.86
N ILE A 864 17.30 42.64 16.11
CA ILE A 864 16.61 41.36 16.26
C ILE A 864 17.37 40.27 15.50
N LEU A 865 17.52 39.10 16.13
CA LEU A 865 18.32 38.00 15.57
C LEU A 865 17.61 37.21 14.47
N THR A 866 16.30 37.16 14.54
CA THR A 866 15.48 36.25 13.74
C THR A 866 14.83 36.99 12.59
N LYS A 867 14.65 36.31 11.45
CA LYS A 867 13.87 36.87 10.34
C LYS A 867 12.41 36.96 10.74
N PHE A 868 11.81 38.12 10.51
CA PHE A 868 10.44 38.42 10.87
C PHE A 868 9.72 39.15 9.74
N LEU A 869 8.41 39.22 9.84
CA LEU A 869 7.53 40.00 8.99
C LEU A 869 6.67 40.92 9.88
N ASN A 870 6.75 42.21 9.61
CA ASN A 870 5.83 43.19 10.17
C ASN A 870 4.48 43.09 9.45
N VAL A 871 3.40 42.96 10.21
CA VAL A 871 2.03 42.83 9.69
C VAL A 871 1.13 43.91 10.28
N ARG A 872 0.24 44.48 9.46
CA ARG A 872 -0.83 45.37 9.91
C ARG A 872 -2.18 44.80 9.50
N PHE A 873 -3.13 44.79 10.43
CA PHE A 873 -4.49 44.33 10.18
C PHE A 873 -5.47 45.17 11.01
N ASN A 874 -6.53 45.71 10.37
CA ASN A 874 -7.54 46.56 11.02
C ASN A 874 -6.99 47.74 11.87
N GLY A 875 -5.87 48.34 11.45
CA GLY A 875 -5.24 49.46 12.17
C GLY A 875 -4.31 49.05 13.32
N GLU A 876 -4.22 47.76 13.63
CA GLU A 876 -3.30 47.21 14.63
C GLU A 876 -2.02 46.70 13.94
N SER A 877 -0.89 46.79 14.64
CA SER A 877 0.43 46.38 14.13
C SER A 877 0.93 45.18 14.92
N GLY A 878 1.58 44.22 14.26
CA GLY A 878 2.07 42.98 14.89
C GLY A 878 3.26 42.39 14.13
N VAL A 879 3.86 41.34 14.68
CA VAL A 879 5.07 40.70 14.12
C VAL A 879 4.89 39.19 14.01
N ILE A 880 5.37 38.60 12.91
CA ILE A 880 5.40 37.15 12.70
C ILE A 880 6.82 36.70 12.39
N PHE A 881 7.34 35.70 13.11
CA PHE A 881 8.65 35.12 12.81
C PHE A 881 8.60 34.21 11.58
N GLN A 882 9.62 34.32 10.73
CA GLN A 882 9.86 33.43 9.58
C GLN A 882 10.81 32.28 9.95
N GLU A 883 11.71 32.55 10.89
CA GLU A 883 12.60 31.56 11.53
C GLU A 883 12.72 31.94 13.02
N ASN A 884 12.66 30.96 13.91
CA ASN A 884 12.93 31.12 15.35
C ASN A 884 12.95 29.72 16.00
N PRO A 885 14.06 29.27 16.61
CA PRO A 885 15.35 29.95 16.76
C PRO A 885 16.06 30.26 15.43
N VAL A 886 17.17 31.00 15.50
CA VAL A 886 18.00 31.32 14.33
C VAL A 886 18.43 30.02 13.64
N GLY A 887 18.04 29.86 12.37
CA GLY A 887 18.31 28.66 11.57
C GLY A 887 17.13 27.69 11.45
N ASP A 888 16.18 27.72 12.38
CA ASP A 888 15.00 26.85 12.38
C ASP A 888 13.78 27.58 11.78
N ARG A 889 13.34 27.16 10.58
CA ARG A 889 12.25 27.83 9.84
C ARG A 889 10.87 27.47 10.40
N LEU A 890 10.07 28.47 10.76
CA LEU A 890 8.74 28.34 11.36
C LEU A 890 7.60 28.29 10.31
N ASN A 891 7.75 27.45 9.29
CA ASN A 891 6.74 27.10 8.26
C ASN A 891 6.86 27.77 6.88
N SER A 892 6.58 26.92 5.87
CA SER A 892 6.83 27.09 4.44
C SER A 892 5.55 27.04 3.59
N SER A 893 4.40 27.46 4.15
CA SER A 893 3.15 27.63 3.38
C SER A 893 2.48 29.00 3.63
N GLU A 894 1.88 29.56 2.59
CA GLU A 894 1.23 30.89 2.61
C GLU A 894 -0.08 30.90 3.41
N GLU A 895 -0.76 29.75 3.50
CA GLU A 895 -2.04 29.57 4.18
C GLU A 895 -1.88 29.56 5.71
N GLU A 896 -0.80 28.96 6.23
CA GLU A 896 -0.48 29.03 7.67
C GLU A 896 -0.16 30.46 8.11
N ARG A 897 0.55 31.24 7.28
CA ARG A 897 0.86 32.64 7.58
C ARG A 897 -0.40 33.50 7.70
N LYS A 898 -1.36 33.33 6.79
CA LYS A 898 -2.66 34.03 6.86
C LYS A 898 -3.42 33.69 8.13
N ARG A 899 -3.47 32.41 8.49
CA ARG A 899 -4.12 31.95 9.72
C ARG A 899 -3.46 32.52 10.98
N ILE A 900 -2.14 32.63 10.99
CA ILE A 900 -1.40 33.26 12.11
C ILE A 900 -1.73 34.75 12.19
N VAL A 901 -1.80 35.48 11.07
CA VAL A 901 -2.23 36.89 11.06
C VAL A 901 -3.65 37.05 11.62
N GLU A 902 -4.60 36.23 11.16
CA GLU A 902 -5.98 36.29 11.64
C GLU A 902 -6.08 36.00 13.15
N LEU A 903 -5.42 34.95 13.64
CA LEU A 903 -5.36 34.63 15.07
C LEU A 903 -4.69 35.71 15.91
N LEU A 904 -3.75 36.46 15.33
CA LEU A 904 -3.00 37.50 16.02
C LEU A 904 -3.88 38.72 16.35
N PHE A 905 -4.84 39.07 15.50
CA PHE A 905 -5.58 40.34 15.59
C PHE A 905 -7.07 40.21 15.95
N GLU A 906 -7.59 39.00 16.18
CA GLU A 906 -8.99 38.82 16.62
C GLU A 906 -9.20 39.18 18.11
N LYS A 907 -10.16 40.07 18.40
CA LYS A 907 -10.76 40.21 19.74
C LYS A 907 -11.72 39.04 19.96
N ARG A 908 -11.34 38.04 20.76
CA ARG A 908 -12.27 36.97 21.20
C ARG A 908 -13.52 37.60 21.86
N PRO A 909 -14.74 37.17 21.51
CA PRO A 909 -15.90 37.33 22.39
C PRO A 909 -15.66 36.54 23.69
N GLN A 910 -15.90 37.19 24.83
CA GLN A 910 -15.99 36.53 26.13
C GLN A 910 -17.23 35.63 26.17
N SER A 911 -17.07 34.34 25.88
CA SER A 911 -17.78 33.26 26.58
C SER A 911 -17.19 31.91 26.17
N LEU A 912 -16.41 31.33 27.08
CA LEU A 912 -16.36 29.90 27.39
C LEU A 912 -15.36 29.76 28.53
N SER A 913 -15.91 29.75 29.73
CA SER A 913 -15.28 29.29 30.96
C SER A 913 -14.68 27.90 30.76
N GLN A 914 -13.41 27.80 31.14
CA GLN A 914 -12.48 26.66 31.12
C GLN A 914 -12.88 25.48 32.03
N PRO A 915 -12.19 24.30 32.01
CA PRO A 915 -10.78 24.12 31.64
C PRO A 915 -10.40 23.01 30.66
N VAL A 916 -9.22 23.26 30.07
CA VAL A 916 -8.37 22.31 29.37
C VAL A 916 -7.55 21.60 30.43
N ASP A 917 -7.80 20.31 30.66
CA ASP A 917 -6.85 19.42 31.31
C ASP A 917 -6.03 18.72 30.22
N CYS A 918 -4.81 19.21 30.02
CA CYS A 918 -3.71 18.45 29.44
C CYS A 918 -2.74 18.15 30.58
N CYS A 919 -3.05 17.12 31.38
CA CYS A 919 -2.05 16.42 32.16
C CYS A 919 -1.67 15.16 31.39
N ILE A 920 -0.45 15.17 30.84
CA ILE A 920 0.33 13.96 30.60
C ILE A 920 0.87 13.59 31.98
N ASP A 921 0.29 12.58 32.61
CA ASP A 921 0.94 11.89 33.73
C ASP A 921 1.55 10.60 33.19
N VAL A 922 2.82 10.43 33.49
CA VAL A 922 3.62 9.25 33.18
C VAL A 922 3.49 8.30 34.37
N SER A 923 2.67 7.26 34.19
CA SER A 923 2.83 5.95 34.84
C SER A 923 2.22 4.87 33.95
#